data_AF-A0A7V9G501-F1
#
_entry.id   AF-A0A7V9G501-F1
#
_cell.length_a   1.000
_cell.length_b   1.000
_cell.length_c   1.000
_cell.angle_alpha   90.00
_cell.angle_beta   90.00
_cell.angle_gamma   90.00
#
_symmetry.space_group_name_H-M   'P 1'
#
loop_
_entity.id
_entity.type
_entity.pdbx_description
1 polymer ?
#
loop_
_entity_poly.entity_id
_entity_poly.type
_entity_poly.pdbx_seq_one_letter_code
_entity_poly.pdbx_strand_id
1 'polypeptide(L)'
;MTAQSETPEIPGPSLSQRLVEHGLRAKRTLIGRFSVQAMLGDGATGAVYSVLDHDLQREIAVKFLHSPADGEIDRFIEEAQITASLEHPNVLPVHEIDVNAGGQIFFTMKKIRGASLGEAINLSTLQSRAPRIASFNAVVSIAMAVGQALAFAHHAGIVHQDIKPDNIMLGDFGEVLLVDWGSAIRLADSETRLYGTPLYMSPEQARRERVDGLSDIYCLGATLFHVLTLRCPTWDDDADEFWRKKRAGIVDPPTDAELRSAPAALLHIALKAMAARREDRYATAEDFIADLERYQAGLAVSAHRDSPFEALRRWHRRHARMFWSGLGASALVAILAVTLYGERLKELASWGAPILEERFDDDSWQDRWQTLQGSFERRDGRLQTTSATEAMLAYRTKFVGDTAIEFDGEILPGTRPCDLSIVWSRDRDLGKPTGELMQNSYILQVGAHGGKFSRILVPQARGIREAAFSHFRPVAGRKYRIRAEIIDTRISVSIDGQRILEHEDIFPFTGGYLTLYGYYRGKTFDDLRVYSRAPPQKVSANALGDHCVQHERYDEAAALYERVAGAHPGTTIADEARYKQGLCAWRTEEYDRAFSIWKDLDGKRWLAAVEAHRIDHAFAADDHDRVLSGLAGMCREGERGSRRRAATAWVACAGEMNARILNDQRGRPLLERYIEFHRRWLADEPITDRQYAHCLNALGRFQEVLDRERYVDLAGYDALVGLGRPEDVLVHLADDPEACQMTLLDMGRFEELERLHGTDTSAAVFALMRIYQGRATELLETDPGMLEALAICGRLEELVVGSDADYRVRALMLLGRLDEIPQQAAGRLHVLMARGQYQEALERYGHSYRHMMWPRHMLGLEAFIAGDRAGAFAWFEAPPTVEFHQNNFETAHYLIVPFLRELDGRKGALDETCRSFLTSKRYISIQRPWHNAMFVLGEIDEAGYLDQPFRLFAKANLLLCTAIRADRDGATRTALDAYRRYLELPEFERGHNPDPVVKRFAQWRVTQLDGP
;
A
#
# COMPACT_ATOMS: atom_id res chain seq x y z
N MET A 1 -77.03 -42.60 -29.07
CA MET A 1 -78.18 -41.67 -28.97
C MET A 1 -77.89 -40.69 -27.86
N THR A 2 -77.47 -39.46 -28.20
CA THR A 2 -78.11 -38.19 -27.80
C THR A 2 -77.27 -37.07 -28.42
N ALA A 3 -77.88 -36.38 -29.36
CA ALA A 3 -77.38 -35.15 -29.97
C ALA A 3 -77.56 -33.97 -29.00
N GLN A 4 -76.62 -33.03 -29.02
CA GLN A 4 -76.78 -31.62 -28.60
C GLN A 4 -75.65 -30.83 -29.29
N SER A 5 -75.91 -30.34 -30.50
CA SER A 5 -76.05 -28.91 -30.83
C SER A 5 -74.78 -28.09 -30.66
N GLU A 6 -73.82 -28.28 -31.57
CA GLU A 6 -72.80 -27.27 -31.87
C GLU A 6 -73.42 -26.22 -32.80
N THR A 7 -73.94 -25.15 -32.23
CA THR A 7 -73.91 -23.85 -32.92
C THR A 7 -72.48 -23.32 -32.78
N PRO A 8 -71.78 -22.94 -33.85
CA PRO A 8 -70.52 -22.23 -33.70
C PRO A 8 -70.82 -20.90 -33.01
N GLU A 9 -70.38 -20.73 -31.76
CA GLU A 9 -70.26 -19.39 -31.19
C GLU A 9 -69.31 -18.62 -32.11
N ILE A 10 -69.88 -17.70 -32.89
CA ILE A 10 -69.10 -16.69 -33.58
C ILE A 10 -68.30 -15.99 -32.47
N PRO A 11 -66.95 -16.02 -32.48
CA PRO A 11 -66.17 -15.33 -31.47
C PRO A 11 -66.64 -13.88 -31.48
N GLY A 12 -67.05 -13.38 -30.30
CA GLY A 12 -67.32 -11.95 -30.16
C GLY A 12 -66.10 -11.15 -30.64
N PRO A 13 -66.28 -9.89 -31.08
CA PRO A 13 -65.18 -9.08 -31.59
C PRO A 13 -64.00 -9.07 -30.60
N SER A 14 -62.77 -9.21 -31.11
CA SER A 14 -61.54 -9.17 -30.30
C SER A 14 -61.49 -7.89 -29.46
N LEU A 15 -60.70 -7.86 -28.37
CA LEU A 15 -60.56 -6.62 -27.60
C LEU A 15 -60.04 -5.46 -28.49
N SER A 16 -59.14 -5.75 -29.43
CA SER A 16 -58.70 -4.80 -30.45
C SER A 16 -59.85 -4.31 -31.33
N GLN A 17 -60.70 -5.21 -31.84
CA GLN A 17 -61.89 -4.84 -32.61
C GLN A 17 -62.88 -4.02 -31.77
N ARG A 18 -63.11 -4.39 -30.50
CA ARG A 18 -64.00 -3.65 -29.60
C ARG A 18 -63.45 -2.26 -29.27
N LEU A 19 -62.17 -2.10 -28.96
CA LEU A 19 -61.56 -0.81 -28.64
C LEU A 19 -61.56 0.13 -29.86
N VAL A 20 -61.28 -0.40 -31.05
CA VAL A 20 -61.37 0.36 -32.32
C VAL A 20 -62.83 0.74 -32.63
N GLU A 21 -63.80 -0.16 -32.45
CA GLU A 21 -65.23 0.13 -32.62
C GLU A 21 -65.78 1.11 -31.57
N HIS A 22 -65.31 1.03 -30.31
CA HIS A 22 -65.68 1.93 -29.23
C HIS A 22 -65.11 3.34 -29.46
N GLY A 23 -63.86 3.46 -29.90
CA GLY A 23 -63.24 4.72 -30.31
C GLY A 23 -63.98 5.41 -31.47
N LEU A 24 -64.56 4.62 -32.39
CA LEU A 24 -65.40 5.13 -33.49
C LEU A 24 -66.83 5.53 -33.06
N ARG A 25 -67.36 5.00 -31.96
CA ARG A 25 -68.73 5.29 -31.45
C ARG A 25 -68.79 6.26 -30.26
N ALA A 26 -67.72 6.40 -29.48
CA ALA A 26 -67.72 7.18 -28.24
C ALA A 26 -67.54 8.69 -28.50
N LYS A 27 -68.65 9.41 -28.68
CA LYS A 27 -68.70 10.90 -28.62
C LYS A 27 -68.79 11.46 -27.17
N ARG A 28 -68.57 10.63 -26.15
CA ARG A 28 -68.60 10.92 -24.71
C ARG A 28 -67.78 9.81 -24.03
N THR A 29 -66.81 10.01 -23.16
CA THR A 29 -66.34 11.17 -22.39
C THR A 29 -64.97 10.75 -21.86
N LEU A 30 -63.90 11.53 -22.09
CA LEU A 30 -62.73 11.62 -21.21
C LEU A 30 -61.84 12.82 -21.62
N ILE A 31 -62.46 13.90 -22.09
CA ILE A 31 -61.80 15.21 -22.13
C ILE A 31 -61.93 15.77 -20.71
N GLY A 32 -60.90 15.59 -19.88
CA GLY A 32 -60.81 16.23 -18.56
C GLY A 32 -60.35 15.39 -17.37
N ARG A 33 -60.36 14.04 -17.43
CA ARG A 33 -59.86 13.21 -16.29
C ARG A 33 -58.34 13.17 -16.26
N PHE A 34 -57.70 13.10 -17.42
CA PHE A 34 -56.25 12.95 -17.53
C PHE A 34 -55.64 14.23 -18.09
N SER A 35 -54.76 14.89 -17.32
CA SER A 35 -53.95 16.00 -17.83
C SER A 35 -52.48 15.63 -17.95
N VAL A 36 -51.95 15.72 -19.16
CA VAL A 36 -50.53 15.44 -19.45
C VAL A 36 -49.66 16.51 -18.79
N GLN A 37 -48.67 16.08 -18.02
CA GLN A 37 -47.75 16.94 -17.30
C GLN A 37 -46.40 17.02 -18.00
N ALA A 38 -45.79 15.87 -18.29
CA ALA A 38 -44.47 15.77 -18.89
C ALA A 38 -44.30 14.44 -19.64
N MET A 39 -43.46 14.41 -20.65
CA MET A 39 -43.01 13.16 -21.27
C MET A 39 -41.96 12.51 -20.36
N LEU A 40 -42.09 11.21 -20.09
CA LEU A 40 -41.17 10.43 -19.27
C LEU A 40 -40.19 9.62 -20.13
N GLY A 41 -40.60 9.23 -21.34
CA GLY A 41 -39.74 8.54 -22.28
C GLY A 41 -40.45 8.34 -23.62
N ASP A 42 -39.67 8.23 -24.70
CA ASP A 42 -40.15 7.94 -26.04
C ASP A 42 -39.43 6.69 -26.56
N GLY A 43 -40.16 5.58 -26.64
CA GLY A 43 -39.63 4.25 -26.95
C GLY A 43 -40.11 3.73 -28.31
N ALA A 44 -39.61 2.55 -28.69
CA ALA A 44 -39.90 1.94 -29.98
C ALA A 44 -41.39 1.62 -30.22
N THR A 45 -42.13 1.23 -29.17
CA THR A 45 -43.55 0.86 -29.25
C THR A 45 -44.49 1.98 -28.84
N GLY A 46 -44.00 3.06 -28.23
CA GLY A 46 -44.87 4.12 -27.74
C GLY A 46 -44.17 5.15 -26.86
N ALA A 47 -44.84 6.27 -26.64
CA ALA A 47 -44.40 7.34 -25.74
C ALA A 47 -45.10 7.24 -24.38
N VAL A 48 -44.34 7.43 -23.31
CA VAL A 48 -44.82 7.39 -21.92
C VAL A 48 -44.87 8.81 -21.37
N TYR A 49 -46.00 9.20 -20.79
CA TYR A 49 -46.22 10.51 -20.19
C TYR A 49 -46.59 10.39 -18.72
N SER A 50 -46.12 11.34 -17.92
CA SER A 50 -46.67 11.64 -16.61
C SER A 50 -47.99 12.37 -16.79
N VAL A 51 -49.03 11.88 -16.13
CA VAL A 51 -50.40 12.37 -16.25
C VAL A 51 -51.00 12.53 -14.86
N LEU A 52 -51.76 13.59 -14.63
CA LEU A 52 -52.57 13.74 -13.42
C LEU A 52 -53.98 13.18 -13.68
N ASP A 53 -54.36 12.15 -12.91
CA ASP A 53 -55.73 11.65 -12.82
C ASP A 53 -56.54 12.57 -11.89
N HIS A 54 -57.43 13.37 -12.46
CA HIS A 54 -58.26 14.34 -11.74
C HIS A 54 -59.38 13.69 -10.92
N ASP A 55 -59.78 12.46 -11.23
CA ASP A 55 -60.83 11.78 -10.46
C ASP A 55 -60.25 11.20 -9.17
N LEU A 56 -59.06 10.59 -9.28
CA LEU A 56 -58.35 9.98 -8.16
C LEU A 56 -57.33 10.91 -7.49
N GLN A 57 -57.12 12.11 -8.03
CA GLN A 57 -56.16 13.11 -7.56
C GLN A 57 -54.74 12.55 -7.35
N ARG A 58 -54.25 11.80 -8.34
CA ARG A 58 -52.92 11.17 -8.30
C ARG A 58 -52.18 11.30 -9.61
N GLU A 59 -50.85 11.35 -9.54
CA GLU A 59 -50.00 11.23 -10.72
C GLU A 59 -49.85 9.75 -11.11
N ILE A 60 -50.03 9.48 -12.41
CA ILE A 60 -49.85 8.16 -13.03
C ILE A 60 -48.97 8.30 -14.27
N ALA A 61 -48.48 7.18 -14.79
CA ALA A 61 -47.84 7.12 -16.08
C ALA A 61 -48.83 6.56 -17.12
N VAL A 62 -48.78 7.08 -18.33
CA VAL A 62 -49.64 6.64 -19.44
C VAL A 62 -48.77 6.36 -20.65
N LYS A 63 -48.82 5.13 -21.16
CA LYS A 63 -48.13 4.73 -22.39
C LYS A 63 -49.12 4.83 -23.54
N PHE A 64 -48.78 5.61 -24.57
CA PHE A 64 -49.53 5.69 -25.81
C PHE A 64 -48.84 4.87 -26.89
N LEU A 65 -49.61 4.09 -27.64
CA LEU A 65 -49.12 3.44 -28.85
C LEU A 65 -48.81 4.49 -29.92
N HIS A 66 -47.70 4.33 -30.62
CA HIS A 66 -47.39 5.11 -31.83
C HIS A 66 -48.41 4.85 -32.96
N SER A 67 -48.33 5.55 -34.10
CA SER A 67 -49.28 5.39 -35.21
C SER A 67 -49.50 3.92 -35.59
N PRO A 68 -50.74 3.40 -35.60
CA PRO A 68 -50.98 1.95 -35.66
C PRO A 68 -50.64 1.36 -37.04
N ALA A 69 -49.65 0.47 -37.09
CA ALA A 69 -49.51 -0.52 -38.16
C ALA A 69 -50.24 -1.82 -37.79
N ASP A 70 -50.68 -2.60 -38.80
CA ASP A 70 -51.38 -3.87 -38.57
C ASP A 70 -50.51 -4.85 -37.74
N GLY A 71 -51.04 -5.35 -36.63
CA GLY A 71 -50.36 -6.28 -35.70
C GLY A 71 -49.54 -5.62 -34.57
N GLU A 72 -49.41 -4.30 -34.52
CA GLU A 72 -48.81 -3.58 -33.36
C GLU A 72 -49.82 -3.30 -32.25
N ILE A 73 -51.10 -3.12 -32.62
CA ILE A 73 -52.20 -2.94 -31.66
C ILE A 73 -52.37 -4.18 -30.78
N ASP A 74 -52.40 -5.37 -31.37
CA ASP A 74 -52.61 -6.61 -30.61
C ASP A 74 -51.45 -6.87 -29.64
N ARG A 75 -50.20 -6.62 -30.08
CA ARG A 75 -49.01 -6.73 -29.21
C ARG A 75 -49.02 -5.71 -28.07
N PHE A 76 -49.46 -4.48 -28.32
CA PHE A 76 -49.57 -3.45 -27.29
C PHE A 76 -50.64 -3.79 -26.24
N ILE A 77 -51.77 -4.37 -26.68
CA ILE A 77 -52.82 -4.88 -25.79
C ILE A 77 -52.30 -6.09 -25.01
N GLU A 78 -51.59 -7.01 -25.66
CA GLU A 78 -50.99 -8.18 -25.02
C GLU A 78 -49.96 -7.79 -23.94
N GLU A 79 -49.10 -6.80 -24.19
CA GLU A 79 -48.18 -6.24 -23.19
C GLU A 79 -48.94 -5.77 -21.94
N ALA A 80 -49.99 -4.96 -22.14
CA ALA A 80 -50.80 -4.43 -21.04
C ALA A 80 -51.51 -5.57 -20.27
N GLN A 81 -52.03 -6.58 -20.96
CA GLN A 81 -52.72 -7.72 -20.36
C GLN A 81 -51.78 -8.65 -19.60
N ILE A 82 -50.61 -8.95 -20.16
CA ILE A 82 -49.56 -9.75 -19.50
C ILE A 82 -49.14 -9.04 -18.23
N THR A 83 -48.79 -7.76 -18.32
CA THR A 83 -48.34 -6.97 -17.17
C THR A 83 -49.45 -6.87 -16.10
N ALA A 84 -50.69 -6.58 -16.50
CA ALA A 84 -51.83 -6.49 -15.59
C ALA A 84 -52.18 -7.82 -14.91
N SER A 85 -51.88 -8.96 -15.56
CA SER A 85 -52.10 -10.28 -14.97
C SER A 85 -51.08 -10.64 -13.88
N LEU A 86 -49.98 -9.88 -13.78
CA LEU A 86 -48.88 -10.15 -12.86
C LEU A 86 -48.94 -9.22 -11.62
N GLU A 87 -49.78 -9.56 -10.65
CA GLU A 87 -49.91 -8.82 -9.39
C GLU A 87 -48.79 -9.20 -8.40
N HIS A 88 -47.63 -8.55 -8.51
CA HIS A 88 -46.48 -8.79 -7.63
C HIS A 88 -45.80 -7.47 -7.23
N PRO A 89 -45.27 -7.31 -6.00
CA PRO A 89 -44.64 -6.07 -5.54
C PRO A 89 -43.46 -5.58 -6.39
N ASN A 90 -42.81 -6.49 -7.13
CA ASN A 90 -41.69 -6.18 -8.02
C ASN A 90 -42.05 -6.16 -9.51
N VAL A 91 -43.34 -6.14 -9.86
CA VAL A 91 -43.83 -5.98 -11.24
C VAL A 91 -44.60 -4.67 -11.34
N LEU A 92 -44.44 -3.93 -12.45
CA LEU A 92 -45.12 -2.66 -12.65
C LEU A 92 -46.66 -2.82 -12.71
N PRO A 93 -47.44 -2.21 -11.80
CA PRO A 93 -48.88 -2.32 -11.86
C PRO A 93 -49.47 -1.51 -13.02
N VAL A 94 -50.19 -2.19 -13.92
CA VAL A 94 -51.06 -1.57 -14.94
C VAL A 94 -52.47 -1.41 -14.36
N HIS A 95 -53.08 -0.24 -14.56
CA HIS A 95 -54.35 0.12 -13.94
C HIS A 95 -55.54 -0.02 -14.89
N GLU A 96 -55.44 0.48 -16.12
CA GLU A 96 -56.51 0.42 -17.12
C GLU A 96 -55.94 0.55 -18.54
N ILE A 97 -56.63 -0.02 -19.53
CA ILE A 97 -56.39 0.18 -20.96
C ILE A 97 -57.64 0.82 -21.58
N ASP A 98 -57.45 1.85 -22.40
CA ASP A 98 -58.54 2.63 -22.98
C ASP A 98 -58.13 3.30 -24.30
N VAL A 99 -59.05 4.03 -24.93
CA VAL A 99 -58.85 4.78 -26.18
C VAL A 99 -59.15 6.25 -25.96
N ASN A 100 -58.26 7.13 -26.43
CA ASN A 100 -58.46 8.57 -26.33
C ASN A 100 -59.47 9.09 -27.37
N ALA A 101 -59.89 10.36 -27.25
CA ALA A 101 -60.83 10.99 -28.18
C ALA A 101 -60.33 11.07 -29.63
N GLY A 102 -59.02 10.91 -29.86
CA GLY A 102 -58.38 10.84 -31.17
C GLY A 102 -58.25 9.43 -31.74
N GLY A 103 -58.77 8.40 -31.06
CA GLY A 103 -58.71 7.00 -31.49
C GLY A 103 -57.39 6.29 -31.17
N GLN A 104 -56.48 6.91 -30.40
CA GLN A 104 -55.22 6.28 -29.99
C GLN A 104 -55.44 5.43 -28.73
N ILE A 105 -54.93 4.20 -28.78
CA ILE A 105 -54.98 3.26 -27.66
C ILE A 105 -53.86 3.60 -26.66
N PHE A 106 -54.20 3.58 -25.38
CA PHE A 106 -53.25 3.80 -24.30
C PHE A 106 -53.56 2.89 -23.12
N PHE A 107 -52.56 2.65 -22.26
CA PHE A 107 -52.81 2.09 -20.94
C PHE A 107 -52.12 2.92 -19.86
N THR A 108 -52.71 2.91 -18.67
CA THR A 108 -52.21 3.65 -17.52
C THR A 108 -51.55 2.71 -16.52
N MET A 109 -50.54 3.20 -15.82
CA MET A 109 -49.71 2.43 -14.89
C MET A 109 -49.17 3.30 -13.77
N LYS A 110 -48.58 2.68 -12.74
CA LYS A 110 -47.91 3.40 -11.66
C LYS A 110 -46.83 4.32 -12.24
N LYS A 111 -46.84 5.61 -11.88
CA LYS A 111 -45.70 6.49 -12.13
C LYS A 111 -44.58 6.13 -11.16
N ILE A 112 -43.44 5.70 -11.71
CA ILE A 112 -42.26 5.38 -10.92
C ILE A 112 -41.45 6.67 -10.74
N ARG A 113 -41.03 6.94 -9.51
CA ARG A 113 -40.12 8.05 -9.18
C ARG A 113 -38.78 7.45 -8.78
N GLY A 114 -37.74 7.74 -9.54
CA GLY A 114 -36.42 7.15 -9.39
C GLY A 114 -35.68 7.04 -10.72
N ALA A 115 -34.71 6.14 -10.80
CA ALA A 115 -33.85 5.93 -11.97
C ALA A 115 -33.83 4.46 -12.38
N SER A 116 -33.46 4.17 -13.62
CA SER A 116 -33.21 2.78 -14.04
C SER A 116 -31.90 2.27 -13.43
N LEU A 117 -31.76 0.95 -13.32
CA LEU A 117 -30.49 0.34 -12.95
C LEU A 117 -29.42 0.64 -14.00
N GLY A 118 -29.80 0.81 -15.27
CA GLY A 118 -28.90 1.23 -16.35
C GLY A 118 -28.32 2.62 -16.11
N GLU A 119 -29.16 3.60 -15.75
CA GLU A 119 -28.72 4.94 -15.36
C GLU A 119 -27.78 4.90 -14.15
N ALA A 120 -28.08 4.05 -13.16
CA ALA A 120 -27.23 3.87 -11.97
C ALA A 120 -25.86 3.23 -12.28
N ILE A 121 -25.82 2.26 -13.22
CA ILE A 121 -24.57 1.66 -13.70
C ILE A 121 -23.75 2.71 -14.46
N ASN A 122 -24.39 3.41 -15.41
CA ASN A 122 -23.74 4.45 -16.21
C ASN A 122 -23.07 5.46 -15.27
N LEU A 123 -23.82 6.09 -14.38
CA LEU A 123 -23.26 7.06 -13.40
C LEU A 123 -22.10 6.50 -12.55
N SER A 124 -22.05 5.19 -12.29
CA SER A 124 -20.96 4.54 -11.54
C SER A 124 -19.69 4.31 -12.39
N THR A 125 -19.84 4.02 -13.69
CA THR A 125 -18.74 3.86 -14.65
C THR A 125 -18.00 5.17 -14.93
N LEU A 126 -18.64 6.32 -14.68
CA LEU A 126 -18.13 7.67 -14.97
C LEU A 126 -17.32 8.30 -13.82
N GLN A 127 -17.13 7.59 -12.70
CA GLN A 127 -16.48 8.08 -11.47
C GLN A 127 -17.02 9.43 -10.92
N SER A 128 -18.19 9.88 -11.38
CA SER A 128 -18.93 11.03 -10.87
C SER A 128 -19.63 10.69 -9.55
N ARG A 129 -19.88 11.68 -8.68
CA ARG A 129 -20.61 11.48 -7.41
C ARG A 129 -22.10 11.25 -7.65
N ALA A 130 -22.48 10.02 -8.02
CA ALA A 130 -23.83 9.50 -7.89
C ALA A 130 -23.93 8.58 -6.66
N PRO A 131 -25.11 8.40 -6.04
CA PRO A 131 -25.26 7.48 -4.92
C PRO A 131 -24.94 6.10 -5.46
N ARG A 132 -23.77 5.58 -5.07
CA ARG A 132 -23.34 4.20 -5.36
C ARG A 132 -24.55 3.29 -5.20
N ILE A 133 -24.62 2.23 -5.99
CA ILE A 133 -25.21 0.99 -5.50
C ILE A 133 -24.48 0.71 -4.17
N ALA A 134 -25.08 1.14 -3.06
CA ALA A 134 -24.33 1.69 -1.92
C ALA A 134 -23.48 0.64 -1.19
N SER A 135 -23.74 -0.62 -1.52
CA SER A 135 -23.01 -1.81 -1.10
C SER A 135 -23.39 -2.99 -2.00
N PHE A 136 -22.62 -4.07 -1.96
CA PHE A 136 -23.01 -5.35 -2.56
C PHE A 136 -24.34 -5.90 -2.01
N ASN A 137 -24.76 -5.52 -0.81
CA ASN A 137 -26.07 -5.90 -0.28
C ASN A 137 -27.22 -5.23 -1.04
N ALA A 138 -27.02 -4.01 -1.56
CA ALA A 138 -28.00 -3.35 -2.41
C ALA A 138 -28.12 -4.07 -3.76
N VAL A 139 -26.99 -4.45 -4.38
CA VAL A 139 -26.96 -5.28 -5.60
C VAL A 139 -27.75 -6.58 -5.39
N VAL A 140 -27.48 -7.28 -4.29
CA VAL A 140 -28.15 -8.53 -3.92
C VAL A 140 -29.66 -8.32 -3.76
N SER A 141 -30.08 -7.26 -3.07
CA SER A 141 -31.50 -6.95 -2.85
C SER A 141 -32.23 -6.68 -4.17
N ILE A 142 -31.59 -5.96 -5.10
CA ILE A 142 -32.13 -5.69 -6.44
C ILE A 142 -32.27 -7.01 -7.22
N ALA A 143 -31.21 -7.82 -7.26
CA ALA A 143 -31.23 -9.09 -7.98
C ALA A 143 -32.26 -10.09 -7.40
N MET A 144 -32.44 -10.10 -6.08
CA MET A 144 -33.49 -10.89 -5.42
C MET A 144 -34.90 -10.41 -5.79
N ALA A 145 -35.14 -9.10 -5.77
CA ALA A 145 -36.43 -8.52 -6.13
C ALA A 145 -36.83 -8.85 -7.59
N VAL A 146 -35.88 -8.75 -8.52
CA VAL A 146 -36.10 -9.15 -9.92
C VAL A 146 -36.30 -10.66 -10.03
N GLY A 147 -35.51 -11.45 -9.30
CA GLY A 147 -35.67 -12.91 -9.23
C GLY A 147 -37.07 -13.31 -8.72
N GLN A 148 -37.62 -12.62 -7.73
CA GLN A 148 -38.97 -12.87 -7.20
C GLN A 148 -40.05 -12.56 -8.25
N ALA A 149 -39.91 -11.46 -8.98
CA ALA A 149 -40.81 -11.14 -10.10
C ALA A 149 -40.77 -12.22 -11.20
N LEU A 150 -39.58 -12.71 -11.55
CA LEU A 150 -39.40 -13.77 -12.54
C LEU A 150 -39.98 -15.10 -12.08
N ALA A 151 -39.70 -15.52 -10.84
CA ALA A 151 -40.26 -16.73 -10.25
C ALA A 151 -41.80 -16.73 -10.33
N PHE A 152 -42.41 -15.59 -9.97
CA PHE A 152 -43.86 -15.40 -10.05
C PHE A 152 -44.38 -15.49 -11.49
N ALA A 153 -43.72 -14.81 -12.44
CA ALA A 153 -44.10 -14.85 -13.86
C ALA A 153 -43.94 -16.25 -14.47
N HIS A 154 -42.85 -16.95 -14.16
CA HIS A 154 -42.57 -18.31 -14.63
C HIS A 154 -43.63 -19.30 -14.13
N HIS A 155 -44.09 -19.15 -12.89
CA HIS A 155 -45.20 -19.95 -12.36
C HIS A 155 -46.53 -19.68 -13.10
N ALA A 156 -46.75 -18.45 -13.56
CA ALA A 156 -47.87 -18.08 -14.42
C ALA A 156 -47.69 -18.51 -15.90
N GLY A 157 -46.56 -19.17 -16.22
CA GLY A 157 -46.25 -19.61 -17.58
C GLY A 157 -45.84 -18.47 -18.52
N ILE A 158 -45.33 -17.37 -17.98
CA ILE A 158 -44.91 -16.17 -18.72
C ILE A 158 -43.38 -16.04 -18.65
N VAL A 159 -42.74 -15.78 -19.79
CA VAL A 159 -41.28 -15.57 -19.91
C VAL A 159 -41.05 -14.15 -20.42
N HIS A 160 -40.14 -13.40 -19.80
CA HIS A 160 -39.96 -11.97 -20.06
C HIS A 160 -39.09 -11.67 -21.29
N GLN A 161 -38.04 -12.45 -21.53
CA GLN A 161 -37.11 -12.39 -22.67
C GLN A 161 -36.19 -11.16 -22.80
N ASP A 162 -36.38 -10.08 -22.04
CA ASP A 162 -35.58 -8.85 -22.16
C ASP A 162 -35.18 -8.27 -20.78
N ILE A 163 -34.63 -9.11 -19.91
CA ILE A 163 -34.09 -8.64 -18.62
C ILE A 163 -32.76 -7.93 -18.85
N LYS A 164 -32.73 -6.64 -18.53
CA LYS A 164 -31.57 -5.75 -18.64
C LYS A 164 -31.66 -4.62 -17.61
N PRO A 165 -30.56 -3.90 -17.32
CA PRO A 165 -30.56 -2.79 -16.38
C PRO A 165 -31.62 -1.70 -16.68
N ASP A 166 -31.88 -1.38 -17.95
CA ASP A 166 -32.85 -0.34 -18.32
C ASP A 166 -34.31 -0.72 -17.99
N ASN A 167 -34.60 -2.02 -17.90
CA ASN A 167 -35.93 -2.54 -17.58
C ASN A 167 -36.11 -2.79 -16.06
N ILE A 168 -35.14 -2.39 -15.24
CA ILE A 168 -35.22 -2.51 -13.78
C ILE A 168 -35.23 -1.10 -13.20
N MET A 169 -36.37 -0.70 -12.65
CA MET A 169 -36.54 0.62 -12.06
C MET A 169 -36.29 0.60 -10.56
N LEU A 170 -35.47 1.53 -10.10
CA LEU A 170 -35.12 1.73 -8.69
C LEU A 170 -35.87 2.96 -8.18
N GLY A 171 -36.86 2.77 -7.32
CA GLY A 171 -37.66 3.86 -6.80
C GLY A 171 -37.05 4.55 -5.57
N ASP A 172 -37.43 5.81 -5.34
CA ASP A 172 -36.90 6.69 -4.29
C ASP A 172 -36.98 6.12 -2.86
N PHE A 173 -37.90 5.17 -2.62
CA PHE A 173 -38.15 4.55 -1.32
C PHE A 173 -37.65 3.10 -1.22
N GLY A 174 -36.74 2.68 -2.11
CA GLY A 174 -36.12 1.35 -2.09
C GLY A 174 -36.96 0.25 -2.77
N GLU A 175 -38.01 0.63 -3.48
CA GLU A 175 -38.77 -0.28 -4.34
C GLU A 175 -37.98 -0.63 -5.60
N VAL A 176 -38.09 -1.89 -6.04
CA VAL A 176 -37.45 -2.40 -7.27
C VAL A 176 -38.54 -2.97 -8.14
N LEU A 177 -38.72 -2.42 -9.34
CA LEU A 177 -39.80 -2.80 -10.26
C LEU A 177 -39.22 -3.28 -11.58
N LEU A 178 -39.61 -4.48 -12.00
CA LEU A 178 -39.37 -4.99 -13.34
C LEU A 178 -40.44 -4.45 -14.28
N VAL A 179 -39.99 -3.74 -15.31
CA VAL A 179 -40.84 -3.05 -16.29
C VAL A 179 -40.64 -3.62 -17.69
N ASP A 180 -41.47 -3.17 -18.64
CA ASP A 180 -41.39 -3.51 -20.08
C ASP A 180 -41.55 -5.00 -20.40
N TRP A 181 -42.81 -5.45 -20.37
CA TRP A 181 -43.21 -6.81 -20.75
C TRP A 181 -43.53 -6.92 -22.24
N GLY A 182 -43.11 -5.97 -23.08
CA GLY A 182 -43.47 -5.93 -24.50
C GLY A 182 -42.86 -7.06 -25.34
N SER A 183 -41.83 -7.72 -24.81
CA SER A 183 -41.23 -8.94 -25.40
C SER A 183 -41.68 -10.22 -24.70
N ALA A 184 -42.58 -10.14 -23.72
CA ALA A 184 -42.96 -11.31 -22.94
C ALA A 184 -43.85 -12.26 -23.75
N ILE A 185 -43.70 -13.56 -23.51
CA ILE A 185 -44.51 -14.60 -24.16
C ILE A 185 -45.15 -15.51 -23.13
N ARG A 186 -46.29 -16.10 -23.48
CA ARG A 186 -46.84 -17.26 -22.79
C ARG A 186 -46.15 -18.51 -23.32
N LEU A 187 -45.75 -19.42 -22.44
CA LEU A 187 -45.07 -20.67 -22.82
C LEU A 187 -45.88 -21.54 -23.80
N ALA A 188 -47.21 -21.39 -23.81
CA ALA A 188 -48.12 -22.04 -24.75
C ALA A 188 -47.97 -21.53 -26.20
N ASP A 189 -47.52 -20.28 -26.37
CA ASP A 189 -47.44 -19.56 -27.64
C ASP A 189 -45.99 -19.39 -28.12
N SER A 190 -45.06 -20.25 -27.66
CA SER A 190 -43.62 -20.08 -27.88
C SER A 190 -43.22 -20.28 -29.35
N GLU A 191 -43.34 -19.24 -30.17
CA GLU A 191 -42.74 -19.18 -31.51
C GLU A 191 -41.25 -18.81 -31.44
N THR A 192 -40.46 -19.31 -32.39
CA THR A 192 -39.03 -18.98 -32.53
C THR A 192 -38.85 -17.59 -33.15
N ARG A 193 -38.88 -16.54 -32.33
CA ARG A 193 -38.64 -15.15 -32.75
C ARG A 193 -37.44 -14.57 -31.99
N LEU A 194 -36.70 -13.69 -32.66
CA LEU A 194 -35.53 -13.00 -32.08
C LEU A 194 -36.02 -11.77 -31.31
N TYR A 195 -36.27 -11.93 -30.01
CA TYR A 195 -36.59 -10.84 -29.09
C TYR A 195 -35.52 -10.71 -28.00
N GLY A 196 -35.36 -9.50 -27.47
CA GLY A 196 -34.39 -9.16 -26.42
C GLY A 196 -33.21 -8.34 -26.91
N THR A 197 -32.52 -7.71 -25.96
CA THR A 197 -31.39 -6.82 -26.19
C THR A 197 -30.10 -7.64 -26.39
N PRO A 198 -29.38 -7.50 -27.52
CA PRO A 198 -28.28 -8.41 -27.88
C PRO A 198 -27.20 -8.60 -26.81
N LEU A 199 -26.91 -7.58 -26.01
CA LEU A 199 -25.89 -7.62 -24.96
C LEU A 199 -26.23 -8.59 -23.81
N TYR A 200 -27.51 -8.77 -23.51
CA TYR A 200 -28.00 -9.57 -22.37
C TYR A 200 -28.66 -10.88 -22.78
N MET A 201 -28.98 -11.04 -24.06
CA MET A 201 -29.68 -12.21 -24.56
C MET A 201 -28.93 -13.52 -24.30
N SER A 202 -29.69 -14.59 -24.10
CA SER A 202 -29.17 -15.94 -23.95
C SER A 202 -28.71 -16.55 -25.30
N PRO A 203 -27.86 -17.59 -25.28
CA PRO A 203 -27.39 -18.25 -26.49
C PRO A 203 -28.54 -18.85 -27.33
N GLU A 204 -29.54 -19.43 -26.67
CA GLU A 204 -30.74 -19.96 -27.32
C GLU A 204 -31.57 -18.85 -28.00
N GLN A 205 -31.67 -17.66 -27.39
CA GLN A 205 -32.31 -16.50 -28.04
C GLN A 205 -31.53 -16.07 -29.28
N ALA A 206 -30.19 -16.00 -29.18
CA ALA A 206 -29.33 -15.63 -30.31
C ALA A 206 -29.39 -16.65 -31.46
N ARG A 207 -29.68 -17.92 -31.16
CA ARG A 207 -29.89 -18.99 -32.16
C ARG A 207 -31.33 -19.10 -32.65
N ARG A 208 -32.26 -18.33 -32.08
CA ARG A 208 -33.72 -18.42 -32.35
C ARG A 208 -34.28 -19.80 -32.01
N GLU A 209 -33.77 -20.40 -30.94
CA GLU A 209 -34.27 -21.65 -30.38
C GLU A 209 -35.45 -21.37 -29.42
N ARG A 210 -36.08 -22.44 -28.91
CA ARG A 210 -37.15 -22.30 -27.92
C ARG A 210 -36.60 -21.74 -26.61
N VAL A 211 -37.24 -20.69 -26.12
CA VAL A 211 -36.93 -20.05 -24.83
C VAL A 211 -37.85 -20.56 -23.71
N ASP A 212 -37.38 -20.47 -22.48
CA ASP A 212 -38.16 -20.71 -21.26
C ASP A 212 -37.60 -19.83 -20.13
N GLY A 213 -38.01 -20.07 -18.88
CA GLY A 213 -37.52 -19.31 -17.74
C GLY A 213 -35.99 -19.35 -17.54
N LEU A 214 -35.29 -20.36 -18.04
CA LEU A 214 -33.81 -20.42 -18.01
C LEU A 214 -33.15 -19.34 -18.88
N SER A 215 -33.86 -18.84 -19.89
CA SER A 215 -33.41 -17.70 -20.68
C SER A 215 -33.47 -16.41 -19.86
N ASP A 216 -34.54 -16.19 -19.08
CA ASP A 216 -34.63 -15.04 -18.17
C ASP A 216 -33.58 -15.09 -17.05
N ILE A 217 -33.28 -16.29 -16.52
CA ILE A 217 -32.20 -16.49 -15.53
C ILE A 217 -30.85 -16.09 -16.13
N TYR A 218 -30.60 -16.42 -17.41
CA TYR A 218 -29.39 -15.99 -18.10
C TYR A 218 -29.33 -14.46 -18.20
N CYS A 219 -30.41 -13.82 -18.64
CA CYS A 219 -30.47 -12.36 -18.78
C CYS A 219 -30.32 -11.64 -17.42
N LEU A 220 -30.88 -12.20 -16.33
CA LEU A 220 -30.65 -11.72 -14.97
C LEU A 220 -29.19 -11.91 -14.53
N GLY A 221 -28.56 -13.04 -14.86
CA GLY A 221 -27.14 -13.28 -14.66
C GLY A 221 -26.25 -12.27 -15.39
N ALA A 222 -26.60 -11.95 -16.64
CA ALA A 222 -25.93 -10.95 -17.46
C ALA A 222 -26.07 -9.54 -16.88
N THR A 223 -27.26 -9.20 -16.39
CA THR A 223 -27.53 -7.96 -15.67
C THR A 223 -26.69 -7.88 -14.39
N LEU A 224 -26.67 -8.94 -13.58
CA LEU A 224 -25.88 -8.99 -12.35
C LEU A 224 -24.38 -8.88 -12.63
N PHE A 225 -23.87 -9.55 -13.66
CA PHE A 225 -22.49 -9.42 -14.09
C PHE A 225 -22.16 -7.97 -14.43
N HIS A 226 -22.99 -7.33 -15.27
CA HIS A 226 -22.79 -5.95 -15.67
C HIS A 226 -22.78 -4.99 -14.48
N VAL A 227 -23.67 -5.19 -13.50
CA VAL A 227 -23.66 -4.39 -12.27
C VAL A 227 -22.37 -4.57 -11.46
N LEU A 228 -21.83 -5.79 -11.41
CA LEU A 228 -20.64 -6.11 -10.61
C LEU A 228 -19.33 -5.67 -11.26
N THR A 229 -19.25 -5.72 -12.59
CA THR A 229 -18.02 -5.45 -13.35
C THR A 229 -18.04 -4.10 -14.07
N LEU A 230 -19.21 -3.45 -14.16
CA LEU A 230 -19.46 -2.26 -14.97
C LEU A 230 -19.17 -2.48 -16.47
N ARG A 231 -19.18 -3.75 -16.90
CA ARG A 231 -18.95 -4.18 -18.28
C ARG A 231 -19.95 -5.26 -18.70
N CYS A 232 -20.41 -5.23 -19.94
CA CYS A 232 -21.27 -6.29 -20.48
C CYS A 232 -20.53 -7.64 -20.54
N PRO A 233 -21.23 -8.77 -20.32
CA PRO A 233 -20.61 -10.09 -20.23
C PRO A 233 -20.06 -10.62 -21.56
N THR A 234 -20.53 -10.11 -22.70
CA THR A 234 -19.98 -10.47 -24.02
C THR A 234 -19.89 -9.20 -24.85
N TRP A 235 -18.72 -8.90 -25.38
CA TRP A 235 -18.51 -7.83 -26.35
C TRP A 235 -17.51 -8.25 -27.43
N ASP A 236 -17.70 -7.69 -28.62
CA ASP A 236 -16.69 -7.66 -29.67
C ASP A 236 -16.94 -6.44 -30.56
N ASP A 237 -15.89 -5.82 -31.07
CA ASP A 237 -16.00 -4.68 -31.98
C ASP A 237 -16.42 -5.15 -33.39
N ASP A 238 -16.16 -6.42 -33.73
CA ASP A 238 -16.66 -7.06 -34.94
C ASP A 238 -18.05 -7.69 -34.70
N ALA A 239 -19.03 -7.28 -35.50
CA ALA A 239 -20.41 -7.72 -35.33
C ALA A 239 -20.60 -9.23 -35.56
N ASP A 240 -19.87 -9.82 -36.53
CA ASP A 240 -19.98 -11.26 -36.81
C ASP A 240 -19.39 -12.08 -35.68
N GLU A 241 -18.27 -11.63 -35.12
CA GLU A 241 -17.62 -12.23 -33.95
C GLU A 241 -18.47 -12.07 -32.68
N PHE A 242 -19.09 -10.91 -32.46
CA PHE A 242 -20.06 -10.71 -31.37
C PHE A 242 -21.20 -11.74 -31.45
N TRP A 243 -21.82 -11.88 -32.63
CA TRP A 243 -22.90 -12.85 -32.84
C TRP A 243 -22.42 -14.30 -32.78
N ARG A 244 -21.16 -14.57 -33.15
CA ARG A 244 -20.54 -15.90 -32.98
C ARG A 244 -20.36 -16.23 -31.50
N LYS A 245 -19.81 -15.30 -30.71
CA LYS A 245 -19.64 -15.43 -29.25
C LYS A 245 -20.98 -15.61 -28.54
N LYS A 246 -21.99 -14.79 -28.85
CA LYS A 246 -23.34 -14.91 -28.26
C LYS A 246 -24.00 -16.24 -28.60
N ARG A 247 -23.98 -16.66 -29.87
CA ARG A 247 -24.49 -17.99 -30.25
C ARG A 247 -23.68 -19.13 -29.64
N ALA A 248 -22.41 -18.93 -29.30
CA ALA A 248 -21.61 -19.94 -28.61
C ALA A 248 -21.78 -19.94 -27.08
N GLY A 249 -22.42 -18.93 -26.51
CA GLY A 249 -22.48 -18.73 -25.05
C GLY A 249 -21.12 -18.37 -24.44
N ILE A 250 -20.27 -17.70 -25.21
CA ILE A 250 -18.97 -17.22 -24.73
C ILE A 250 -19.20 -15.94 -23.92
N VAL A 251 -18.82 -15.99 -22.66
CA VAL A 251 -18.77 -14.85 -21.73
C VAL A 251 -17.30 -14.49 -21.54
N ASP A 252 -16.99 -13.21 -21.64
CA ASP A 252 -15.65 -12.69 -21.42
C ASP A 252 -15.30 -12.86 -19.93
N PRO A 253 -14.15 -13.50 -19.61
CA PRO A 253 -13.80 -13.75 -18.22
C PRO A 253 -13.64 -12.44 -17.44
N PRO A 254 -13.90 -12.45 -16.13
CA PRO A 254 -13.59 -11.29 -15.30
C PRO A 254 -12.09 -10.98 -15.31
N THR A 255 -11.74 -9.71 -15.35
CA THR A 255 -10.35 -9.26 -15.25
C THR A 255 -9.82 -9.41 -13.82
N ASP A 256 -8.50 -9.41 -13.65
CA ASP A 256 -7.87 -9.43 -12.31
C ASP A 256 -8.30 -8.25 -11.43
N ALA A 257 -8.61 -7.10 -12.03
CA ALA A 257 -9.14 -5.95 -11.31
C ALA A 257 -10.58 -6.19 -10.83
N GLU A 258 -11.43 -6.74 -11.69
CA GLU A 258 -12.82 -7.11 -11.36
C GLU A 258 -12.88 -8.20 -10.27
N LEU A 259 -11.95 -9.18 -10.31
CA LEU A 259 -11.82 -10.21 -9.27
C LEU A 259 -11.39 -9.65 -7.91
N ARG A 260 -10.69 -8.50 -7.88
CA ARG A 260 -10.31 -7.80 -6.65
C ARG A 260 -11.41 -6.86 -6.13
N SER A 261 -12.21 -6.27 -7.02
CA SER A 261 -13.21 -5.27 -6.67
C SER A 261 -14.57 -5.86 -6.30
N ALA A 262 -14.99 -6.98 -6.91
CA ALA A 262 -16.27 -7.63 -6.65
C ALA A 262 -16.12 -8.90 -5.78
N PRO A 263 -17.07 -9.21 -4.89
CA PRO A 263 -17.08 -10.44 -4.11
C PRO A 263 -17.13 -11.66 -5.04
N ALA A 264 -16.11 -12.53 -4.94
CA ALA A 264 -16.00 -13.72 -5.79
C ALA A 264 -17.29 -14.55 -5.82
N ALA A 265 -17.95 -14.75 -4.69
CA ALA A 265 -19.20 -15.48 -4.61
C ALA A 265 -20.33 -14.89 -5.47
N LEU A 266 -20.50 -13.56 -5.51
CA LEU A 266 -21.53 -12.91 -6.35
C LEU A 266 -21.21 -13.02 -7.83
N LEU A 267 -19.93 -12.88 -8.19
CA LEU A 267 -19.48 -13.03 -9.56
C LEU A 267 -19.68 -14.46 -10.08
N HIS A 268 -19.44 -15.46 -9.23
CA HIS A 268 -19.72 -16.85 -9.56
C HIS A 268 -21.22 -17.13 -9.69
N ILE A 269 -22.07 -16.51 -8.86
CA ILE A 269 -23.53 -16.59 -9.00
C ILE A 269 -23.95 -16.06 -10.38
N ALA A 270 -23.42 -14.91 -10.80
CA ALA A 270 -23.69 -14.33 -12.12
C ALA A 270 -23.21 -15.25 -13.26
N LEU A 271 -21.98 -15.77 -13.16
CA LEU A 271 -21.40 -16.67 -14.16
C LEU A 271 -22.17 -18.01 -14.27
N LYS A 272 -22.60 -18.59 -13.14
CA LYS A 272 -23.43 -19.80 -13.14
C LYS A 272 -24.77 -19.57 -13.83
N ALA A 273 -25.42 -18.43 -13.56
CA ALA A 273 -26.67 -18.06 -14.25
C ALA A 273 -26.47 -17.90 -15.76
N MET A 274 -25.29 -17.45 -16.20
CA MET A 274 -24.91 -17.30 -17.60
C MET A 274 -24.22 -18.52 -18.23
N ALA A 275 -24.33 -19.71 -17.64
CA ALA A 275 -23.70 -20.89 -18.22
C ALA A 275 -24.18 -21.15 -19.66
N ALA A 276 -23.24 -21.47 -20.56
CA ALA A 276 -23.53 -21.68 -21.99
C ALA A 276 -24.53 -22.81 -22.22
N ARG A 277 -24.43 -23.88 -21.41
CA ARG A 277 -25.38 -24.99 -21.36
C ARG A 277 -26.48 -24.68 -20.34
N ARG A 278 -27.71 -25.03 -20.68
CA ARG A 278 -28.90 -24.69 -19.86
C ARG A 278 -28.93 -25.48 -18.56
N GLU A 279 -28.49 -26.73 -18.62
CA GLU A 279 -28.38 -27.66 -17.48
C GLU A 279 -27.35 -27.25 -16.43
N ASP A 280 -26.40 -26.39 -16.79
CA ASP A 280 -25.37 -25.86 -15.89
C ASP A 280 -25.84 -24.57 -15.16
N ARG A 281 -26.99 -24.01 -15.56
CA ARG A 281 -27.61 -22.83 -14.92
C ARG A 281 -28.39 -23.24 -13.66
N TYR A 282 -28.95 -22.24 -12.98
CA TYR A 282 -29.97 -22.51 -11.95
C TYR A 282 -31.22 -23.08 -12.62
N ALA A 283 -31.81 -24.12 -12.04
CA ALA A 283 -32.98 -24.78 -12.60
C ALA A 283 -34.24 -23.88 -12.51
N THR A 284 -34.28 -22.99 -11.51
CA THR A 284 -35.39 -22.05 -11.26
C THR A 284 -34.87 -20.69 -10.80
N ALA A 285 -35.71 -19.65 -10.89
CA ALA A 285 -35.37 -18.33 -10.35
C ALA A 285 -35.25 -18.38 -8.81
N GLU A 286 -36.01 -19.25 -8.15
CA GLU A 286 -35.92 -19.54 -6.73
C GLU A 286 -34.55 -20.12 -6.33
N ASP A 287 -33.97 -21.00 -7.15
CA ASP A 287 -32.62 -21.52 -6.90
C ASP A 287 -31.55 -20.43 -7.00
N PHE A 288 -31.72 -19.47 -7.91
CA PHE A 288 -30.86 -18.30 -8.04
C PHE A 288 -30.99 -17.39 -6.80
N ILE A 289 -32.22 -17.13 -6.35
CA ILE A 289 -32.50 -16.35 -5.14
C ILE A 289 -31.91 -17.04 -3.90
N ALA A 290 -32.04 -18.36 -3.78
CA ALA A 290 -31.51 -19.12 -2.65
C ALA A 290 -29.98 -18.98 -2.51
N ASP A 291 -29.24 -18.87 -3.62
CA ASP A 291 -27.80 -18.61 -3.58
C ASP A 291 -27.47 -17.16 -3.19
N LEU A 292 -28.29 -16.18 -3.59
CA LEU A 292 -28.18 -14.80 -3.11
C LEU A 292 -28.49 -14.67 -1.61
N GLU A 293 -29.50 -15.39 -1.11
CA GLU A 293 -29.82 -15.46 0.32
C GLU A 293 -28.69 -16.11 1.13
N ARG A 294 -28.10 -17.20 0.60
CA ARG A 294 -26.90 -17.81 1.19
C ARG A 294 -25.75 -16.81 1.25
N TYR A 295 -25.53 -16.05 0.19
CA TYR A 295 -24.51 -15.00 0.18
C TYR A 295 -24.77 -13.94 1.26
N GLN A 296 -25.99 -13.41 1.36
CA GLN A 296 -26.37 -12.40 2.34
C GLN A 296 -26.26 -12.92 3.78
N ALA A 297 -26.56 -14.21 3.98
CA ALA A 297 -26.36 -14.91 5.25
C ALA A 297 -24.89 -15.28 5.52
N GLY A 298 -23.95 -15.02 4.60
CA GLY A 298 -22.54 -15.42 4.72
C GLY A 298 -22.35 -16.94 4.76
N LEU A 299 -23.22 -17.70 4.10
CA LEU A 299 -23.10 -19.13 3.86
C LEU A 299 -22.32 -19.39 2.56
N ALA A 300 -21.83 -20.62 2.38
CA ALA A 300 -21.27 -21.04 1.10
C ALA A 300 -22.39 -21.05 0.04
N VAL A 301 -22.10 -20.49 -1.13
CA VAL A 301 -23.04 -20.44 -2.27
C VAL A 301 -22.78 -21.65 -3.17
N SER A 302 -23.81 -22.19 -3.80
CA SER A 302 -23.65 -23.37 -4.68
C SER A 302 -22.78 -23.07 -5.90
N ALA A 303 -22.71 -21.80 -6.31
CA ALA A 303 -21.91 -21.34 -7.45
C ALA A 303 -20.40 -21.23 -7.18
N HIS A 304 -19.94 -21.20 -5.93
CA HIS A 304 -18.54 -20.98 -5.58
C HIS A 304 -18.06 -22.00 -4.54
N ARG A 305 -17.08 -22.83 -4.92
CA ARG A 305 -16.38 -23.69 -3.96
C ARG A 305 -15.35 -22.87 -3.22
N ASP A 306 -15.70 -22.52 -1.99
CA ASP A 306 -14.81 -21.82 -1.08
C ASP A 306 -13.50 -22.57 -0.86
N SER A 307 -12.39 -21.83 -0.76
CA SER A 307 -11.14 -22.42 -0.29
C SER A 307 -11.26 -22.86 1.18
N PRO A 308 -10.48 -23.87 1.62
CA PRO A 308 -10.52 -24.33 3.02
C PRO A 308 -10.26 -23.20 4.03
N PHE A 309 -9.46 -22.21 3.66
CA PHE A 309 -9.12 -21.07 4.49
C PHE A 309 -10.28 -20.06 4.62
N GLU A 310 -11.03 -19.81 3.55
CA GLU A 310 -12.18 -18.92 3.56
C GLU A 310 -13.38 -19.53 4.29
N ALA A 311 -13.59 -20.85 4.13
CA ALA A 311 -14.57 -21.61 4.89
C ALA A 311 -14.29 -21.50 6.40
N LEU A 312 -13.02 -21.66 6.81
CA LEU A 312 -12.58 -21.52 8.20
C LEU A 312 -12.77 -20.09 8.73
N ARG A 313 -12.46 -19.07 7.93
CA ARG A 313 -12.63 -17.65 8.32
C ARG A 313 -14.10 -17.25 8.48
N ARG A 314 -15.01 -17.79 7.65
CA ARG A 314 -16.46 -17.58 7.78
C ARG A 314 -17.01 -18.33 8.99
N TRP A 315 -16.60 -19.58 9.19
CA TRP A 315 -16.98 -20.36 10.37
C TRP A 315 -16.53 -19.68 11.66
N HIS A 316 -15.29 -19.19 11.72
CA HIS A 316 -14.76 -18.43 12.85
C HIS A 316 -15.59 -17.17 13.16
N ARG A 317 -15.96 -16.37 12.15
CA ARG A 317 -16.78 -15.17 12.35
C ARG A 317 -18.18 -15.50 12.89
N ARG A 318 -18.79 -16.60 12.41
CA ARG A 318 -20.14 -17.04 12.80
C ARG A 318 -20.17 -17.70 14.18
N HIS A 319 -19.13 -18.46 14.50
CA HIS A 319 -19.02 -19.23 15.73
C HIS A 319 -18.04 -18.60 16.71
N ALA A 320 -17.72 -17.31 16.61
CA ALA A 320 -16.68 -16.66 17.41
C ALA A 320 -16.81 -16.98 18.92
N ARG A 321 -18.03 -16.99 19.45
CA ARG A 321 -18.30 -17.39 20.85
C ARG A 321 -17.97 -18.87 21.13
N MET A 322 -18.34 -19.79 20.25
CA MET A 322 -17.99 -21.21 20.33
C MET A 322 -16.50 -21.48 20.06
N PHE A 323 -15.86 -20.70 19.19
CA PHE A 323 -14.43 -20.75 18.91
C PHE A 323 -13.63 -20.28 20.13
N TRP A 324 -13.99 -19.17 20.76
CA TRP A 324 -13.39 -18.73 22.02
C TRP A 324 -13.68 -19.71 23.17
N SER A 325 -14.86 -20.33 23.19
CA SER A 325 -15.18 -21.42 24.13
C SER A 325 -14.33 -22.67 23.88
N GLY A 326 -14.13 -23.03 22.61
CA GLY A 326 -13.28 -24.14 22.19
C GLY A 326 -11.80 -23.85 22.44
N LEU A 327 -11.36 -22.60 22.30
CA LEU A 327 -10.02 -22.14 22.68
C LEU A 327 -9.84 -22.24 24.19
N GLY A 328 -10.87 -21.89 24.97
CA GLY A 328 -10.89 -22.11 26.42
C GLY A 328 -10.83 -23.59 26.80
N ALA A 329 -11.57 -24.45 26.10
CA ALA A 329 -11.50 -25.90 26.28
C ALA A 329 -10.13 -26.46 25.84
N SER A 330 -9.54 -25.93 24.78
CA SER A 330 -8.20 -26.28 24.28
C SER A 330 -7.11 -25.80 25.23
N ALA A 331 -7.31 -24.66 25.91
CA ALA A 331 -6.46 -24.20 26.98
C ALA A 331 -6.58 -25.12 28.21
N LEU A 332 -7.78 -25.61 28.53
CA LEU A 332 -8.00 -26.64 29.55
C LEU A 332 -7.34 -27.98 29.19
N VAL A 333 -7.41 -28.40 27.92
CA VAL A 333 -6.70 -29.57 27.41
C VAL A 333 -5.20 -29.35 27.39
N ALA A 334 -4.72 -28.13 27.11
CA ALA A 334 -3.31 -27.77 27.19
C ALA A 334 -2.82 -27.75 28.65
N ILE A 335 -3.64 -27.29 29.59
CA ILE A 335 -3.38 -27.39 31.03
C ILE A 335 -3.33 -28.87 31.45
N LEU A 336 -4.27 -29.68 30.97
CA LEU A 336 -4.30 -31.14 31.18
C LEU A 336 -3.08 -31.83 30.54
N ALA A 337 -2.67 -31.38 29.36
CA ALA A 337 -1.47 -31.85 28.66
C ALA A 337 -0.21 -31.42 29.39
N VAL A 338 -0.16 -30.23 29.99
CA VAL A 338 0.93 -29.79 30.89
C VAL A 338 0.94 -30.65 32.16
N THR A 339 -0.21 -31.10 32.65
CA THR A 339 -0.27 -32.03 33.79
C THR A 339 0.17 -33.45 33.39
N LEU A 340 -0.20 -33.94 32.20
CA LEU A 340 0.14 -35.26 31.68
C LEU A 340 1.59 -35.34 31.14
N TYR A 341 2.09 -34.29 30.48
CA TYR A 341 3.49 -34.10 30.07
C TYR A 341 4.37 -33.57 31.21
N GLY A 342 3.80 -33.28 32.38
CA GLY A 342 4.54 -32.95 33.59
C GLY A 342 5.56 -34.04 33.94
N GLU A 343 5.29 -35.30 33.59
CA GLU A 343 6.25 -36.40 33.74
C GLU A 343 7.42 -36.34 32.74
N ARG A 344 7.19 -35.82 31.53
CA ARG A 344 8.26 -35.57 30.54
C ARG A 344 9.08 -34.31 30.87
N LEU A 345 8.47 -33.35 31.57
CA LEU A 345 9.18 -32.25 32.21
C LEU A 345 10.00 -32.71 33.43
N LYS A 346 9.58 -33.78 34.13
CA LYS A 346 10.44 -34.45 35.13
C LYS A 346 11.64 -35.14 34.49
N GLU A 347 11.53 -35.69 33.27
CA GLU A 347 12.68 -36.18 32.50
C GLU A 347 13.65 -35.04 32.17
N LEU A 348 13.16 -33.86 31.73
CA LEU A 348 13.98 -32.66 31.52
C LEU A 348 14.59 -32.10 32.83
N ALA A 349 13.91 -32.27 33.96
CA ALA A 349 14.41 -31.90 35.28
C ALA A 349 15.44 -32.92 35.84
N SER A 350 15.48 -34.14 35.30
CA SER A 350 16.47 -35.17 35.62
C SER A 350 17.69 -35.07 34.69
N TRP A 351 18.81 -35.68 35.06
CA TRP A 351 20.06 -35.64 34.28
C TRP A 351 20.04 -36.55 33.03
N GLY A 352 18.91 -37.20 32.72
CA GLY A 352 18.80 -38.18 31.63
C GLY A 352 19.61 -39.45 31.89
N ALA A 353 19.82 -40.26 30.84
CA ALA A 353 20.75 -41.38 30.88
C ALA A 353 22.21 -40.87 30.84
N PRO A 354 23.16 -41.53 31.53
CA PRO A 354 24.56 -41.12 31.49
C PRO A 354 25.14 -41.27 30.07
N ILE A 355 25.91 -40.28 29.65
CA ILE A 355 26.62 -40.26 28.37
C ILE A 355 27.96 -41.01 28.42
N LEU A 356 28.44 -41.30 29.63
CA LEU A 356 29.58 -42.17 29.89
C LEU A 356 29.24 -43.03 31.11
N GLU A 357 29.40 -44.35 30.98
CA GLU A 357 29.43 -45.29 32.10
C GLU A 357 30.74 -46.07 32.03
N GLU A 358 31.53 -46.03 33.10
CA GLU A 358 32.81 -46.72 33.24
C GLU A 358 32.79 -47.52 34.54
N ARG A 359 32.62 -48.83 34.42
CA ARG A 359 32.70 -49.76 35.55
C ARG A 359 34.12 -50.29 35.79
N PHE A 360 35.01 -50.09 34.82
CA PHE A 360 36.39 -50.61 34.84
C PHE A 360 36.47 -52.14 35.03
N ASP A 361 35.45 -52.87 34.57
CA ASP A 361 35.38 -54.34 34.65
C ASP A 361 36.40 -55.03 33.72
N ASP A 362 36.69 -54.42 32.57
CA ASP A 362 37.67 -54.84 31.55
C ASP A 362 38.70 -53.74 31.26
N ASP A 363 39.63 -53.97 30.32
CA ASP A 363 40.68 -53.00 29.95
C ASP A 363 40.29 -52.04 28.81
N SER A 364 39.03 -52.05 28.35
CA SER A 364 38.55 -51.19 27.23
C SER A 364 38.57 -49.69 27.56
N TRP A 365 38.65 -49.33 28.84
CA TRP A 365 38.81 -47.93 29.26
C TRP A 365 40.12 -47.32 28.74
N GLN A 366 41.16 -48.12 28.48
CA GLN A 366 42.45 -47.61 27.99
C GLN A 366 42.34 -46.92 26.62
N ASP A 367 41.32 -47.27 25.81
CA ASP A 367 41.06 -46.62 24.53
C ASP A 367 40.49 -45.21 24.70
N ARG A 368 39.68 -44.99 25.75
CA ARG A 368 38.95 -43.74 26.00
C ARG A 368 39.67 -42.79 26.94
N TRP A 369 40.61 -43.31 27.74
CA TRP A 369 41.36 -42.56 28.73
C TRP A 369 42.85 -42.47 28.37
N GLN A 370 43.51 -41.44 28.87
CA GLN A 370 44.94 -41.20 28.67
C GLN A 370 45.61 -40.89 30.00
N THR A 371 46.65 -41.66 30.34
CA THR A 371 47.49 -41.35 31.49
C THR A 371 48.35 -40.13 31.18
N LEU A 372 48.18 -39.06 31.96
CA LEU A 372 48.97 -37.84 31.85
C LEU A 372 50.21 -37.90 32.75
N GLN A 373 50.07 -38.48 33.95
CA GLN A 373 51.15 -38.65 34.92
C GLN A 373 50.86 -39.85 35.81
N GLY A 374 51.91 -40.53 36.29
CA GLY A 374 51.77 -41.68 37.20
C GLY A 374 51.22 -42.93 36.53
N SER A 375 50.57 -43.79 37.31
CA SER A 375 50.07 -45.10 36.85
C SER A 375 48.77 -45.48 37.53
N PHE A 376 47.89 -46.10 36.75
CA PHE A 376 46.61 -46.69 37.17
C PHE A 376 46.58 -48.15 36.73
N GLU A 377 46.11 -49.03 37.59
CA GLU A 377 45.94 -50.47 37.30
C GLU A 377 44.54 -50.93 37.70
N ARG A 378 43.99 -51.86 36.92
CA ARG A 378 42.76 -52.54 37.30
C ARG A 378 43.06 -53.62 38.34
N ARG A 379 42.42 -53.54 39.51
CA ARG A 379 42.51 -54.54 40.58
C ARG A 379 41.12 -54.78 41.15
N ASP A 380 40.72 -56.05 41.26
CA ASP A 380 39.41 -56.47 41.78
C ASP A 380 38.22 -55.78 41.10
N GLY A 381 38.31 -55.57 39.77
CA GLY A 381 37.28 -54.91 38.98
C GLY A 381 37.19 -53.39 39.17
N ARG A 382 38.17 -52.77 39.83
CA ARG A 382 38.20 -51.32 40.08
C ARG A 382 39.47 -50.70 39.54
N LEU A 383 39.40 -49.43 39.16
CA LEU A 383 40.58 -48.67 38.75
C LEU A 383 41.31 -48.16 39.98
N GLN A 384 42.58 -48.55 40.17
CA GLN A 384 43.38 -48.18 41.33
C GLN A 384 44.62 -47.35 40.98
N THR A 385 44.92 -46.32 41.76
CA THR A 385 46.20 -45.59 41.66
C THR A 385 47.36 -46.41 42.23
N THR A 386 48.43 -46.59 41.45
CA THR A 386 49.64 -47.33 41.87
C THR A 386 50.89 -46.46 42.02
N SER A 387 50.86 -45.23 41.51
CA SER A 387 51.96 -44.25 41.61
C SER A 387 52.33 -43.91 43.06
N ALA A 388 53.63 -43.74 43.34
CA ALA A 388 54.12 -43.29 44.64
C ALA A 388 53.86 -41.80 44.92
N THR A 389 53.60 -41.01 43.87
CA THR A 389 53.33 -39.56 43.95
C THR A 389 52.01 -39.23 43.26
N GLU A 390 51.99 -38.43 42.21
CA GLU A 390 50.76 -38.03 41.51
C GLU A 390 50.40 -39.04 40.43
N ALA A 391 49.10 -39.26 40.26
CA ALA A 391 48.51 -40.03 39.18
C ALA A 391 47.36 -39.22 38.56
N MET A 392 47.39 -39.05 37.24
CA MET A 392 46.36 -38.33 36.46
C MET A 392 45.93 -39.15 35.26
N LEU A 393 44.63 -39.41 35.17
CA LEU A 393 44.01 -40.11 34.06
C LEU A 393 42.92 -39.23 33.44
N ALA A 394 43.17 -38.73 32.24
CA ALA A 394 42.28 -37.80 31.54
C ALA A 394 41.40 -38.53 30.53
N TYR A 395 40.11 -38.19 30.51
CA TYR A 395 39.19 -38.65 29.48
C TYR A 395 39.48 -37.92 28.16
N ARG A 396 39.55 -38.66 27.05
CA ARG A 396 40.00 -38.10 25.76
C ARG A 396 39.00 -37.12 25.13
N THR A 397 37.72 -37.23 25.45
CA THR A 397 36.63 -36.50 24.81
C THR A 397 36.13 -35.35 25.70
N LYS A 398 35.83 -34.21 25.09
CA LYS A 398 35.26 -33.05 25.80
C LYS A 398 33.77 -33.30 26.08
N PHE A 399 33.34 -33.03 27.30
CA PHE A 399 31.92 -32.95 27.64
C PHE A 399 31.39 -31.54 27.34
N VAL A 400 30.16 -31.44 26.84
CA VAL A 400 29.54 -30.17 26.40
C VAL A 400 28.32 -29.87 27.26
N GLY A 401 28.10 -28.60 27.61
CA GLY A 401 26.96 -28.17 28.44
C GLY A 401 27.10 -28.53 29.92
N ASP A 402 25.99 -28.40 30.66
CA ASP A 402 25.96 -28.76 32.10
C ASP A 402 26.35 -30.21 32.26
N THR A 403 27.26 -30.50 33.20
CA THR A 403 27.82 -31.83 33.39
C THR A 403 27.72 -32.25 34.86
N ALA A 404 27.23 -33.48 35.11
CA ALA A 404 27.35 -34.15 36.40
C ALA A 404 28.25 -35.36 36.28
N ILE A 405 29.17 -35.51 37.21
CA ILE A 405 30.17 -36.57 37.27
C ILE A 405 29.96 -37.29 38.59
N GLU A 406 29.59 -38.56 38.54
CA GLU A 406 29.29 -39.38 39.70
C GLU A 406 30.18 -40.61 39.69
N PHE A 407 30.81 -40.95 40.81
CA PHE A 407 31.61 -42.16 40.92
C PHE A 407 31.67 -42.67 42.35
N ASP A 408 31.97 -43.96 42.45
CA ASP A 408 32.29 -44.61 43.71
C ASP A 408 33.79 -44.51 43.97
N GLY A 409 34.16 -43.91 45.11
CA GLY A 409 35.54 -43.72 45.53
C GLY A 409 35.83 -44.34 46.89
N GLU A 410 36.94 -45.06 47.02
CA GLU A 410 37.42 -45.60 48.29
C GLU A 410 38.94 -45.39 48.43
N ILE A 411 39.36 -44.96 49.62
CA ILE A 411 40.77 -44.94 50.03
C ILE A 411 41.05 -46.26 50.73
N LEU A 412 41.92 -47.11 50.19
CA LEU A 412 42.13 -48.45 50.72
C LEU A 412 42.75 -48.44 52.14
N PRO A 413 42.38 -49.39 53.02
CA PRO A 413 42.98 -49.52 54.34
C PRO A 413 44.51 -49.64 54.30
N GLY A 414 45.19 -49.03 55.27
CA GLY A 414 46.67 -49.10 55.39
C GLY A 414 47.44 -48.23 54.40
N THR A 415 46.76 -47.43 53.57
CA THR A 415 47.38 -46.47 52.65
C THR A 415 47.55 -45.11 53.30
N ARG A 416 48.43 -44.25 52.75
CA ARG A 416 48.63 -42.90 53.30
C ARG A 416 47.34 -42.10 53.12
N PRO A 417 46.96 -41.23 54.09
CA PRO A 417 45.84 -40.33 53.92
C PRO A 417 45.98 -39.54 52.61
N CYS A 418 44.95 -39.57 51.77
CA CYS A 418 44.97 -38.99 50.44
C CYS A 418 43.57 -38.55 49.98
N ASP A 419 43.48 -37.89 48.83
CA ASP A 419 42.27 -37.23 48.32
C ASP A 419 41.56 -37.97 47.16
N LEU A 420 40.24 -38.12 47.20
CA LEU A 420 39.43 -38.59 46.07
C LEU A 420 39.07 -37.40 45.19
N SER A 421 39.92 -37.09 44.22
CA SER A 421 39.89 -35.80 43.52
C SER A 421 39.65 -35.95 42.04
N ILE A 422 38.99 -34.94 41.46
CA ILE A 422 38.85 -34.77 40.03
C ILE A 422 39.29 -33.36 39.62
N VAL A 423 39.76 -33.24 38.39
CA VAL A 423 40.13 -31.98 37.76
C VAL A 423 39.23 -31.77 36.55
N TRP A 424 38.69 -30.57 36.46
CA TRP A 424 37.85 -30.13 35.34
C TRP A 424 38.52 -28.98 34.59
N SER A 425 38.87 -29.22 33.33
CA SER A 425 39.63 -28.29 32.50
C SER A 425 38.76 -27.75 31.35
N ARG A 426 38.78 -26.43 31.11
CA ARG A 426 38.01 -25.83 29.99
C ARG A 426 38.61 -26.19 28.62
N ASP A 427 39.94 -26.30 28.56
CA ASP A 427 40.72 -26.51 27.34
C ASP A 427 41.41 -27.89 27.31
N ARG A 428 41.78 -28.32 26.09
CA ARG A 428 42.42 -29.62 25.84
C ARG A 428 43.92 -29.50 26.06
N ASP A 429 44.37 -29.87 27.25
CA ASP A 429 45.76 -29.67 27.68
C ASP A 429 46.55 -30.99 27.82
N LEU A 430 46.22 -32.02 27.02
CA LEU A 430 46.81 -33.38 27.07
C LEU A 430 48.33 -33.45 26.78
N GLY A 431 48.97 -32.35 26.39
CA GLY A 431 50.41 -32.27 26.07
C GLY A 431 51.21 -31.26 26.91
N LYS A 432 50.56 -30.55 27.85
CA LYS A 432 51.24 -29.57 28.72
C LYS A 432 51.78 -30.24 29.99
N PRO A 433 52.84 -29.70 30.63
CA PRO A 433 53.29 -30.16 31.93
C PRO A 433 52.16 -30.06 32.96
N THR A 434 52.04 -31.04 33.86
CA THR A 434 50.95 -31.14 34.86
C THR A 434 50.74 -29.86 35.67
N GLY A 435 51.82 -29.15 36.02
CA GLY A 435 51.72 -27.91 36.78
C GLY A 435 50.97 -26.80 36.03
N GLU A 436 51.06 -26.76 34.71
CA GLU A 436 50.40 -25.77 33.86
C GLU A 436 48.92 -26.12 33.65
N LEU A 437 48.61 -27.41 33.49
CA LEU A 437 47.24 -27.93 33.46
C LEU A 437 46.48 -27.58 34.75
N MET A 438 47.11 -27.78 35.91
CA MET A 438 46.52 -27.47 37.21
C MET A 438 46.23 -25.97 37.40
N GLN A 439 47.03 -25.09 36.81
CA GLN A 439 46.85 -23.63 36.95
C GLN A 439 45.62 -23.09 36.22
N ASN A 440 45.18 -23.77 35.16
CA ASN A 440 44.06 -23.34 34.32
C ASN A 440 42.79 -24.21 34.50
N SER A 441 42.74 -25.00 35.57
CA SER A 441 41.66 -25.97 35.80
C SER A 441 40.97 -25.77 37.15
N TYR A 442 39.73 -26.24 37.22
CA TYR A 442 38.98 -26.37 38.46
C TYR A 442 39.39 -27.68 39.13
N ILE A 443 39.90 -27.61 40.36
CA ILE A 443 40.38 -28.79 41.09
C ILE A 443 39.41 -29.05 42.24
N LEU A 444 38.72 -30.18 42.20
CA LEU A 444 37.71 -30.58 43.17
C LEU A 444 38.32 -31.67 44.05
N GLN A 445 38.70 -31.31 45.28
CA GLN A 445 39.42 -32.22 46.19
C GLN A 445 38.54 -32.68 47.35
N VAL A 446 38.34 -33.99 47.45
CA VAL A 446 37.72 -34.62 48.63
C VAL A 446 38.80 -35.25 49.49
N GLY A 447 39.13 -34.67 50.65
CA GLY A 447 40.22 -35.14 51.51
C GLY A 447 41.62 -34.60 51.15
N ALA A 448 41.69 -33.33 50.76
CA ALA A 448 42.93 -32.58 50.55
C ALA A 448 43.88 -32.60 51.78
N HIS A 449 45.16 -32.36 51.51
CA HIS A 449 46.24 -32.25 52.50
C HIS A 449 46.29 -33.46 53.47
N GLY A 450 46.25 -34.66 52.90
CA GLY A 450 46.29 -35.91 53.65
C GLY A 450 44.98 -36.20 54.39
N GLY A 451 43.83 -36.03 53.73
CA GLY A 451 42.52 -36.38 54.27
C GLY A 451 41.95 -35.40 55.31
N LYS A 452 42.51 -34.19 55.46
CA LYS A 452 42.13 -33.27 56.56
C LYS A 452 40.92 -32.40 56.28
N PHE A 453 40.63 -32.09 55.02
CA PHE A 453 39.50 -31.25 54.60
C PHE A 453 39.21 -31.46 53.12
N SER A 454 38.12 -30.90 52.61
CA SER A 454 37.77 -30.89 51.19
C SER A 454 37.70 -29.44 50.69
N ARG A 455 37.98 -29.20 49.40
CA ARG A 455 37.98 -27.85 48.81
C ARG A 455 37.78 -27.83 47.30
N ILE A 456 37.44 -26.66 46.77
CA ILE A 456 37.48 -26.34 45.34
C ILE A 456 38.55 -25.27 45.11
N LEU A 457 39.47 -25.52 44.17
CA LEU A 457 40.42 -24.54 43.67
C LEU A 457 40.01 -24.09 42.25
N VAL A 458 40.13 -22.79 41.97
CA VAL A 458 39.74 -22.16 40.70
C VAL A 458 40.93 -21.42 40.05
N PRO A 459 40.96 -21.31 38.72
CA PRO A 459 42.02 -20.57 38.02
C PRO A 459 41.91 -19.06 38.24
N GLN A 460 43.06 -18.37 38.31
CA GLN A 460 43.16 -16.91 38.40
C GLN A 460 44.36 -16.41 37.55
N ALA A 461 44.42 -15.11 37.25
CA ALA A 461 45.47 -14.48 36.42
C ALA A 461 46.93 -14.84 36.78
N ARG A 462 47.20 -15.25 38.03
CA ARG A 462 48.50 -15.79 38.47
C ARG A 462 48.31 -16.97 39.43
N GLY A 463 47.96 -18.14 38.90
CA GLY A 463 47.89 -19.40 39.64
C GLY A 463 46.46 -19.80 40.03
N ILE A 464 46.32 -20.52 41.15
CA ILE A 464 45.04 -21.04 41.64
C ILE A 464 44.65 -20.38 42.95
N ARG A 465 43.36 -20.14 43.14
CA ARG A 465 42.79 -19.63 44.39
C ARG A 465 41.82 -20.64 44.99
N GLU A 466 41.78 -20.72 46.31
CA GLU A 466 40.73 -21.47 47.01
C GLU A 466 39.38 -20.73 46.91
N ALA A 467 38.40 -21.43 46.38
CA ALA A 467 37.06 -20.90 46.11
C ALA A 467 36.01 -21.41 47.09
N ALA A 468 36.14 -22.66 47.56
CA ALA A 468 35.23 -23.26 48.53
C ALA A 468 35.98 -24.22 49.45
N PHE A 469 35.51 -24.38 50.68
CA PHE A 469 36.15 -25.15 51.73
C PHE A 469 35.12 -25.93 52.58
N SER A 470 35.48 -27.14 53.01
CA SER A 470 34.66 -28.00 53.86
C SER A 470 35.51 -28.85 54.81
N HIS A 471 35.06 -29.03 56.05
CA HIS A 471 35.74 -29.86 57.06
C HIS A 471 35.54 -31.37 56.87
N PHE A 472 34.88 -31.81 55.80
CA PHE A 472 34.68 -33.22 55.51
C PHE A 472 36.03 -33.97 55.36
N ARG A 473 36.13 -35.16 55.97
CA ARG A 473 37.32 -36.02 55.95
C ARG A 473 36.94 -37.43 55.52
N PRO A 474 37.51 -37.97 54.42
CA PRO A 474 37.26 -39.34 54.03
C PRO A 474 37.96 -40.32 55.00
N VAL A 475 37.30 -41.43 55.28
CA VAL A 475 37.77 -42.51 56.15
C VAL A 475 38.28 -43.66 55.27
N ALA A 476 39.49 -44.15 55.56
CA ALA A 476 40.06 -45.28 54.81
C ALA A 476 39.22 -46.56 55.05
N GLY A 477 38.99 -47.32 53.98
CA GLY A 477 38.14 -48.52 53.97
C GLY A 477 36.63 -48.24 53.86
N ARG A 478 36.21 -46.97 53.83
CA ARG A 478 34.83 -46.60 53.54
C ARG A 478 34.69 -46.20 52.07
N LYS A 479 33.72 -46.82 51.40
CA LYS A 479 33.27 -46.44 50.05
C LYS A 479 32.37 -45.20 50.14
N TYR A 480 32.58 -44.25 49.24
CA TYR A 480 31.82 -43.01 49.13
C TYR A 480 31.26 -42.86 47.72
N ARG A 481 30.00 -42.44 47.60
CA ARG A 481 29.44 -41.99 46.32
C ARG A 481 29.69 -40.49 46.17
N ILE A 482 30.59 -40.11 45.28
CA ILE A 482 30.97 -38.71 45.05
C ILE A 482 30.28 -38.22 43.79
N ARG A 483 29.63 -37.06 43.85
CA ARG A 483 28.97 -36.41 42.73
C ARG A 483 29.44 -34.96 42.61
N ALA A 484 30.05 -34.61 41.49
CA ALA A 484 30.38 -33.24 41.13
C ALA A 484 29.40 -32.73 40.06
N GLU A 485 28.75 -31.59 40.30
CA GLU A 485 27.84 -30.97 39.33
C GLU A 485 28.40 -29.62 38.90
N ILE A 486 28.53 -29.44 37.59
CA ILE A 486 29.07 -28.25 36.92
C ILE A 486 27.96 -27.75 36.01
N ILE A 487 27.16 -26.81 36.53
CA ILE A 487 25.90 -26.35 35.94
C ILE A 487 25.96 -24.84 35.79
N ASP A 488 25.78 -24.33 34.57
CA ASP A 488 25.80 -22.90 34.29
C ASP A 488 27.03 -22.22 34.91
N THR A 489 26.89 -21.32 35.89
CA THR A 489 28.02 -20.69 36.60
C THR A 489 28.52 -21.48 37.80
N ARG A 490 27.86 -22.56 38.20
CA ARG A 490 28.06 -23.21 39.51
C ARG A 490 28.79 -24.54 39.43
N ILE A 491 29.75 -24.73 40.32
CA ILE A 491 30.37 -26.02 40.63
C ILE A 491 29.97 -26.44 42.05
N SER A 492 29.50 -27.68 42.23
CA SER A 492 29.26 -28.24 43.55
C SER A 492 29.75 -29.67 43.66
N VAL A 493 30.09 -30.09 44.88
CA VAL A 493 30.47 -31.48 45.20
C VAL A 493 29.60 -32.00 46.32
N SER A 494 29.01 -33.17 46.10
CA SER A 494 28.21 -33.92 47.06
C SER A 494 28.82 -35.28 47.34
N ILE A 495 28.66 -35.76 48.57
CA ILE A 495 29.11 -37.07 49.02
C ILE A 495 27.94 -37.77 49.69
N ASP A 496 27.65 -39.00 49.27
CA ASP A 496 26.52 -39.81 49.75
C ASP A 496 25.19 -39.03 49.72
N GLY A 497 25.01 -38.20 48.68
CA GLY A 497 23.83 -37.35 48.48
C GLY A 497 23.84 -36.01 49.24
N GLN A 498 24.80 -35.77 50.15
CA GLN A 498 24.92 -34.51 50.87
C GLN A 498 25.93 -33.57 50.19
N ARG A 499 25.49 -32.38 49.79
CA ARG A 499 26.37 -31.34 49.23
C ARG A 499 27.32 -30.80 50.30
N ILE A 500 28.62 -30.87 50.03
CA ILE A 500 29.68 -30.45 50.95
C ILE A 500 30.51 -29.26 50.46
N LEU A 501 30.53 -28.98 49.15
CA LEU A 501 31.25 -27.86 48.54
C LEU A 501 30.36 -27.22 47.47
N GLU A 502 30.43 -25.90 47.34
CA GLU A 502 29.73 -25.12 46.31
C GLU A 502 30.55 -23.86 45.98
N HIS A 503 30.66 -23.54 44.70
CA HIS A 503 31.29 -22.34 44.19
C HIS A 503 30.51 -21.84 42.98
N GLU A 504 30.33 -20.53 42.88
CA GLU A 504 29.74 -19.86 41.72
C GLU A 504 30.82 -19.01 41.03
N ASP A 505 31.05 -19.30 39.76
CA ASP A 505 31.95 -18.60 38.86
C ASP A 505 31.19 -17.44 38.17
N ILE A 506 31.92 -16.46 37.66
CA ILE A 506 31.31 -15.31 36.98
C ILE A 506 30.90 -15.70 35.54
N PHE A 507 31.49 -16.77 35.00
CA PHE A 507 31.24 -17.25 33.65
C PHE A 507 30.54 -18.61 33.63
N PRO A 508 29.58 -18.80 32.72
CA PRO A 508 28.94 -20.10 32.54
C PRO A 508 29.91 -21.13 31.96
N PHE A 509 29.88 -22.34 32.50
CA PHE A 509 30.57 -23.52 32.00
C PHE A 509 29.91 -23.98 30.71
N THR A 510 30.67 -23.95 29.62
CA THR A 510 30.20 -24.39 28.29
C THR A 510 30.56 -25.85 28.00
N GLY A 511 31.31 -26.49 28.90
CA GLY A 511 31.86 -27.84 28.77
C GLY A 511 33.31 -27.91 29.22
N GLY A 512 33.86 -29.12 29.31
CA GLY A 512 35.22 -29.34 29.79
C GLY A 512 35.69 -30.80 29.71
N TYR A 513 36.94 -31.02 30.11
CA TYR A 513 37.59 -32.32 30.16
C TYR A 513 37.65 -32.81 31.61
N LEU A 514 37.29 -34.07 31.82
CA LEU A 514 37.41 -34.75 33.11
C LEU A 514 38.79 -35.41 33.22
N THR A 515 39.47 -35.16 34.33
CA THR A 515 40.67 -35.90 34.74
C THR A 515 40.49 -36.45 36.14
N LEU A 516 40.69 -37.75 36.31
CA LEU A 516 40.79 -38.37 37.63
C LEU A 516 42.16 -38.07 38.21
N TYR A 517 42.19 -37.57 39.46
CA TYR A 517 43.42 -37.17 40.13
C TYR A 517 43.61 -37.93 41.43
N GLY A 518 44.82 -38.47 41.57
CA GLY A 518 45.22 -39.22 42.75
C GLY A 518 46.64 -38.89 43.21
N TYR A 519 46.77 -38.13 44.29
CA TYR A 519 47.96 -38.10 45.15
C TYR A 519 48.16 -39.39 45.99
N TYR A 520 49.27 -40.08 45.84
CA TYR A 520 49.63 -41.37 46.47
C TYR A 520 48.82 -42.60 45.98
N ARG A 521 49.42 -43.79 46.16
CA ARG A 521 48.80 -45.10 45.85
C ARG A 521 47.63 -45.42 46.77
N GLY A 522 46.64 -46.15 46.25
CA GLY A 522 45.58 -46.74 47.06
C GLY A 522 44.20 -46.10 46.94
N LYS A 523 43.96 -45.31 45.90
CA LYS A 523 42.63 -44.76 45.58
C LYS A 523 41.97 -45.64 44.56
N THR A 524 40.71 -45.95 44.78
CA THR A 524 39.91 -46.69 43.82
C THR A 524 38.82 -45.79 43.24
N PHE A 525 38.58 -45.95 41.95
CA PHE A 525 37.48 -45.34 41.21
C PHE A 525 36.68 -46.47 40.55
N ASP A 526 35.37 -46.44 40.76
CA ASP A 526 34.43 -47.48 40.35
C ASP A 526 33.07 -46.84 39.98
N ASP A 527 32.26 -47.52 39.18
CA ASP A 527 30.92 -47.08 38.72
C ASP A 527 30.85 -45.57 38.36
N LEU A 528 31.79 -45.12 37.53
CA LEU A 528 31.90 -43.72 37.09
C LEU A 528 30.86 -43.44 36.01
N ARG A 529 30.00 -42.46 36.25
CA ARG A 529 28.94 -42.02 35.35
C ARG A 529 29.05 -40.53 35.09
N VAL A 530 28.96 -40.14 33.82
CA VAL A 530 28.91 -38.73 33.43
C VAL A 530 27.59 -38.47 32.73
N TYR A 531 26.90 -37.41 33.14
CA TYR A 531 25.65 -36.94 32.58
C TYR A 531 25.89 -35.56 31.96
N SER A 532 25.23 -35.27 30.84
CA SER A 532 25.36 -33.99 30.14
C SER A 532 23.99 -33.49 29.66
N ARG A 533 23.75 -32.19 29.82
CA ARG A 533 22.57 -31.50 29.24
C ARG A 533 22.97 -30.67 28.03
N ALA A 534 22.03 -30.46 27.10
CA ALA A 534 22.24 -29.60 25.95
C ALA A 534 22.73 -28.20 26.40
N PRO A 535 23.68 -27.57 25.69
CA PRO A 535 24.21 -26.28 26.07
C PRO A 535 23.08 -25.23 26.10
N PRO A 536 22.99 -24.37 27.13
CA PRO A 536 22.03 -23.27 27.12
C PRO A 536 22.23 -22.40 25.86
N GLN A 537 21.14 -21.88 25.31
CA GLN A 537 21.17 -21.02 24.12
C GLN A 537 22.10 -19.83 24.38
N LYS A 538 23.00 -19.57 23.41
CA LYS A 538 24.05 -18.56 23.47
C LYS A 538 23.46 -17.16 23.72
N VAL A 539 23.61 -16.65 24.93
CA VAL A 539 23.39 -15.23 25.23
C VAL A 539 24.73 -14.52 25.04
N SER A 540 24.82 -13.59 24.08
CA SER A 540 26.01 -12.76 23.87
C SER A 540 26.38 -12.05 25.18
N ALA A 541 27.67 -11.85 25.47
CA ALA A 541 28.07 -11.05 26.64
C ALA A 541 27.50 -9.62 26.58
N ASN A 542 27.17 -9.15 25.38
CA ASN A 542 26.53 -7.87 25.10
C ASN A 542 25.00 -7.88 25.28
N ALA A 543 24.35 -9.03 25.47
CA ALA A 543 22.90 -9.15 25.35
C ALA A 543 22.11 -8.31 26.37
N LEU A 544 22.62 -8.16 27.60
CA LEU A 544 22.00 -7.29 28.60
C LEU A 544 22.09 -5.82 28.17
N GLY A 545 23.24 -5.40 27.65
CA GLY A 545 23.41 -4.07 27.06
C GLY A 545 22.51 -3.89 25.83
N ASP A 546 22.41 -4.89 24.95
CA ASP A 546 21.56 -4.84 23.75
C ASP A 546 20.08 -4.72 24.12
N HIS A 547 19.64 -5.43 25.17
CA HIS A 547 18.28 -5.33 25.71
C HIS A 547 17.99 -3.93 26.27
N CYS A 548 18.94 -3.32 26.99
CA CYS A 548 18.81 -1.94 27.47
C CYS A 548 18.72 -0.95 26.30
N VAL A 549 19.53 -1.10 25.24
CA VAL A 549 19.46 -0.28 24.02
C VAL A 549 18.09 -0.36 23.35
N GLN A 550 17.50 -1.57 23.26
CA GLN A 550 16.16 -1.76 22.68
C GLN A 550 15.04 -1.05 23.45
N HIS A 551 15.26 -0.77 24.74
CA HIS A 551 14.32 -0.05 25.61
C HIS A 551 14.78 1.39 25.89
N GLU A 552 15.69 1.93 25.07
CA GLU A 552 16.18 3.32 25.15
C GLU A 552 16.87 3.67 26.49
N ARG A 553 17.36 2.67 27.23
CA ARG A 553 18.09 2.82 28.51
C ARG A 553 19.60 2.89 28.27
N TYR A 554 20.03 3.98 27.62
CA TYR A 554 21.41 4.10 27.09
C TYR A 554 22.49 4.18 28.18
N ASP A 555 22.26 4.84 29.31
CA ASP A 555 23.23 4.92 30.41
C ASP A 555 23.51 3.56 31.04
N GLU A 556 22.45 2.78 31.25
CA GLU A 556 22.56 1.42 31.79
C GLU A 556 23.24 0.48 30.79
N ALA A 557 22.90 0.59 29.51
CA ALA A 557 23.56 -0.15 28.46
C ALA A 557 25.07 0.17 28.41
N ALA A 558 25.44 1.45 28.48
CA ALA A 558 26.82 1.88 28.46
C ALA A 558 27.64 1.29 29.62
N ALA A 559 27.09 1.30 30.85
CA ALA A 559 27.74 0.70 32.01
C ALA A 559 27.91 -0.83 31.87
N LEU A 560 26.94 -1.51 31.26
CA LEU A 560 27.00 -2.94 30.99
C LEU A 560 28.08 -3.26 29.95
N TYR A 561 28.16 -2.50 28.85
CA TYR A 561 29.21 -2.68 27.86
C TYR A 561 30.60 -2.37 28.39
N GLU A 562 30.75 -1.35 29.25
CA GLU A 562 32.01 -1.02 29.90
C GLU A 562 32.54 -2.20 30.73
N ARG A 563 31.66 -2.83 31.51
CA ARG A 563 32.00 -4.03 32.28
C ARG A 563 32.46 -5.18 31.39
N VAL A 564 31.77 -5.43 30.26
CA VAL A 564 32.15 -6.48 29.30
C VAL A 564 33.52 -6.19 28.69
N ALA A 565 33.77 -4.94 28.30
CA ALA A 565 35.05 -4.51 27.75
C ALA A 565 36.21 -4.62 28.76
N GLY A 566 35.97 -4.24 30.02
CA GLY A 566 36.96 -4.31 31.10
C GLY A 566 37.29 -5.74 31.54
N ALA A 567 36.33 -6.67 31.44
CA ALA A 567 36.54 -8.07 31.81
C ALA A 567 37.36 -8.87 30.77
N HIS A 568 37.40 -8.43 29.51
CA HIS A 568 38.05 -9.15 28.41
C HIS A 568 38.96 -8.26 27.55
N PRO A 569 39.95 -7.56 28.13
CA PRO A 569 40.81 -6.65 27.39
C PRO A 569 41.55 -7.38 26.25
N GLY A 570 41.60 -6.76 25.06
CA GLY A 570 42.28 -7.29 23.89
C GLY A 570 41.50 -8.36 23.09
N THR A 571 40.21 -8.53 23.35
CA THR A 571 39.34 -9.47 22.62
C THR A 571 38.37 -8.76 21.67
N THR A 572 37.90 -9.45 20.63
CA THR A 572 36.93 -8.91 19.65
C THR A 572 35.58 -8.53 20.28
N ILE A 573 35.17 -9.22 21.36
CA ILE A 573 33.93 -8.91 22.07
C ILE A 573 34.08 -7.66 22.94
N ALA A 574 35.27 -7.38 23.46
CA ALA A 574 35.56 -6.12 24.14
C ALA A 574 35.57 -4.93 23.16
N ASP A 575 36.09 -5.11 21.95
CA ASP A 575 36.00 -4.09 20.91
C ASP A 575 34.55 -3.83 20.47
N GLU A 576 33.74 -4.87 20.31
CA GLU A 576 32.31 -4.72 20.03
C GLU A 576 31.57 -4.01 21.18
N ALA A 577 31.86 -4.38 22.43
CA ALA A 577 31.27 -3.74 23.60
C ALA A 577 31.66 -2.26 23.69
N ARG A 578 32.95 -1.90 23.51
CA ARG A 578 33.39 -0.49 23.46
C ARG A 578 32.74 0.29 22.34
N TYR A 579 32.59 -0.32 21.16
CA TYR A 579 31.87 0.31 20.06
C TYR A 579 30.41 0.62 20.45
N LYS A 580 29.70 -0.36 21.01
CA LYS A 580 28.31 -0.20 21.47
C LYS A 580 28.16 0.75 22.65
N GLN A 581 29.15 0.79 23.55
CA GLN A 581 29.22 1.77 24.63
C GLN A 581 29.29 3.19 24.08
N GLY A 582 30.19 3.45 23.13
CA GLY A 582 30.28 4.75 22.47
C GLY A 582 29.03 5.09 21.66
N LEU A 583 28.35 4.11 21.06
CA LEU A 583 27.04 4.32 20.42
C LEU A 583 25.96 4.78 21.39
N CYS A 584 25.97 4.28 22.63
CA CYS A 584 25.04 4.75 23.66
C CYS A 584 25.28 6.23 23.97
N ALA A 585 26.55 6.63 24.16
CA ALA A 585 26.92 8.04 24.35
C ALA A 585 26.58 8.90 23.13
N TRP A 586 26.73 8.37 21.91
CA TRP A 586 26.32 9.05 20.68
C TRP A 586 24.81 9.29 20.63
N ARG A 587 23.99 8.31 21.06
CA ARG A 587 22.53 8.42 21.10
C ARG A 587 22.03 9.41 22.14
N THR A 588 22.81 9.67 23.19
CA THR A 588 22.53 10.70 24.20
C THR A 588 23.19 12.05 23.89
N GLU A 589 23.70 12.22 22.66
CA GLU A 589 24.37 13.45 22.18
C GLU A 589 25.67 13.81 22.93
N GLU A 590 26.25 12.86 23.66
CA GLU A 590 27.56 13.00 24.33
C GLU A 590 28.71 12.64 23.37
N TYR A 591 28.86 13.41 22.29
CA TYR A 591 29.78 13.08 21.18
C TYR A 591 31.25 12.97 21.61
N ASP A 592 31.74 13.88 22.45
CA ASP A 592 33.12 13.85 22.95
C ASP A 592 33.42 12.58 23.76
N ARG A 593 32.44 12.15 24.56
CA ARG A 593 32.52 10.91 25.35
C ARG A 593 32.52 9.69 24.42
N ALA A 594 31.66 9.67 23.41
CA ALA A 594 31.64 8.61 22.40
C ALA A 594 32.99 8.48 21.68
N PHE A 595 33.58 9.60 21.23
CA PHE A 595 34.88 9.59 20.56
C PHE A 595 36.04 9.23 21.50
N SER A 596 35.97 9.59 22.78
CA SER A 596 36.95 9.16 23.79
C SER A 596 36.90 7.65 24.00
N ILE A 597 35.71 7.05 24.10
CA ILE A 597 35.54 5.59 24.26
C ILE A 597 36.09 4.85 23.04
N TRP A 598 35.80 5.35 21.84
CA TRP A 598 36.24 4.73 20.60
C TRP A 598 37.73 4.90 20.29
N LYS A 599 38.46 5.74 21.04
CA LYS A 599 39.91 5.92 20.89
C LYS A 599 40.68 4.63 21.18
N ASP A 600 40.16 3.79 22.06
CA ASP A 600 40.80 2.56 22.55
C ASP A 600 40.34 1.30 21.78
N LEU A 601 39.79 1.47 20.58
CA LEU A 601 39.43 0.37 19.68
C LEU A 601 40.63 -0.07 18.84
N ASP A 602 41.12 -1.30 19.05
CA ASP A 602 42.26 -1.86 18.31
C ASP A 602 41.86 -2.60 17.01
N GLY A 603 40.55 -2.77 16.75
CA GLY A 603 40.01 -3.55 15.64
C GLY A 603 39.63 -2.75 14.38
N LYS A 604 40.22 -3.11 13.22
CA LYS A 604 39.97 -2.46 11.90
C LYS A 604 38.50 -2.30 11.51
N ARG A 605 37.65 -3.29 11.82
CA ARG A 605 36.22 -3.30 11.47
C ARG A 605 35.43 -2.14 12.09
N TRP A 606 35.75 -1.78 13.34
CA TRP A 606 35.00 -0.77 14.09
C TRP A 606 35.52 0.63 13.80
N LEU A 607 36.81 0.78 13.48
CA LEU A 607 37.41 2.08 13.11
C LEU A 607 36.70 2.73 11.91
N ALA A 608 36.40 1.98 10.85
CA ALA A 608 35.64 2.50 9.71
C ALA A 608 34.20 2.91 10.07
N ALA A 609 33.58 2.25 11.05
CA ALA A 609 32.24 2.60 11.53
C ALA A 609 32.26 3.84 12.43
N VAL A 610 33.32 4.02 13.23
CA VAL A 610 33.56 5.22 14.03
C VAL A 610 33.85 6.43 13.15
N GLU A 611 34.63 6.23 12.08
CA GLU A 611 34.95 7.30 11.13
C GLU A 611 33.70 7.79 10.38
N ALA A 612 32.76 6.90 10.04
CA ALA A 612 31.47 7.30 9.50
C ALA A 612 30.69 8.23 10.46
N HIS A 613 30.66 7.92 11.76
CA HIS A 613 30.04 8.81 12.76
C HIS A 613 30.78 10.14 12.90
N ARG A 614 32.12 10.16 12.78
CA ARG A 614 32.89 11.43 12.74
C ARG A 614 32.53 12.27 11.52
N ILE A 615 32.33 11.64 10.37
CA ILE A 615 31.88 12.30 9.15
C ILE A 615 30.47 12.90 9.36
N ASP A 616 29.54 12.13 9.90
CA ASP A 616 28.18 12.61 10.18
C ASP A 616 28.19 13.79 11.15
N HIS A 617 29.01 13.71 12.22
CA HIS A 617 29.18 14.81 13.17
C HIS A 617 29.79 16.05 12.52
N ALA A 618 30.86 15.89 11.74
CA ALA A 618 31.53 16.98 11.04
C ALA A 618 30.60 17.63 10.00
N PHE A 619 29.79 16.83 9.32
CA PHE A 619 28.79 17.31 8.37
C PHE A 619 27.68 18.11 9.06
N ALA A 620 27.22 17.66 10.23
CA ALA A 620 26.27 18.41 11.06
C ALA A 620 26.87 19.72 11.60
N ALA A 621 28.18 19.76 11.82
CA ALA A 621 28.93 20.95 12.23
C ALA A 621 29.38 21.85 11.04
N ASP A 622 28.98 21.53 9.80
CA ASP A 622 29.38 22.24 8.58
C ASP A 622 30.91 22.23 8.28
N ASP A 623 31.65 21.31 8.92
CA ASP A 623 33.10 21.11 8.72
C ASP A 623 33.36 20.12 7.58
N HIS A 624 33.20 20.60 6.35
CA HIS A 624 33.32 19.75 5.17
C HIS A 624 34.76 19.37 4.80
N ASP A 625 35.75 20.11 5.29
CA ASP A 625 37.15 19.73 5.14
C ASP A 625 37.43 18.41 5.87
N ARG A 626 36.88 18.30 7.09
CA ARG A 626 36.97 17.08 7.89
C ARG A 626 36.15 15.94 7.30
N VAL A 627 34.96 16.22 6.74
CA VAL A 627 34.15 15.21 6.02
C VAL A 627 34.94 14.62 4.85
N LEU A 628 35.44 15.45 3.95
CA LEU A 628 36.15 14.98 2.75
C LEU A 628 37.48 14.30 3.11
N SER A 629 38.18 14.77 4.14
CA SER A 629 39.40 14.13 4.65
C SER A 629 39.13 12.75 5.26
N GLY A 630 38.06 12.62 6.06
CA GLY A 630 37.63 11.34 6.65
C GLY A 630 37.23 10.32 5.59
N LEU A 631 36.42 10.74 4.60
CA LEU A 631 36.06 9.92 3.45
C LEU A 631 37.31 9.47 2.66
N ALA A 632 38.28 10.37 2.43
CA ALA A 632 39.55 10.02 1.77
C ALA A 632 40.39 9.03 2.60
N GLY A 633 40.32 9.10 3.93
CA GLY A 633 40.95 8.15 4.84
C GLY A 633 40.38 6.74 4.63
N MET A 634 39.06 6.61 4.69
CA MET A 634 38.34 5.34 4.49
C MET A 634 38.60 4.72 3.11
N CYS A 635 38.71 5.53 2.05
CA CYS A 635 39.02 5.04 0.71
C CYS A 635 40.47 4.55 0.55
N ARG A 636 41.44 5.10 1.30
CA ARG A 636 42.87 4.74 1.22
C ARG A 636 43.23 3.41 1.90
N GLU A 637 42.43 2.96 2.86
CA GLU A 637 42.65 1.70 3.59
C GLU A 637 42.56 0.46 2.69
N GLY A 638 41.92 0.56 1.52
CA GLY A 638 41.88 -0.49 0.49
C GLY A 638 40.97 -1.69 0.81
N GLU A 639 40.34 -1.74 1.98
CA GLU A 639 39.39 -2.79 2.33
C GLU A 639 38.02 -2.51 1.70
N ARG A 640 37.49 -3.48 0.93
CA ARG A 640 36.21 -3.35 0.20
C ARG A 640 35.04 -2.91 1.10
N GLY A 641 35.06 -3.30 2.38
CA GLY A 641 34.05 -2.90 3.36
C GLY A 641 34.15 -1.44 3.83
N SER A 642 35.36 -0.88 3.90
CA SER A 642 35.61 0.52 4.29
C SER A 642 35.20 1.47 3.16
N ARG A 643 35.59 1.15 1.92
CA ARG A 643 35.23 1.92 0.71
C ARG A 643 33.71 2.00 0.48
N ARG A 644 32.99 0.88 0.64
CA ARG A 644 31.52 0.86 0.49
C ARG A 644 30.80 1.73 1.54
N ARG A 645 31.33 1.81 2.76
CA ARG A 645 30.81 2.72 3.81
C ARG A 645 31.07 4.18 3.45
N ALA A 646 32.27 4.49 2.94
CA ALA A 646 32.58 5.83 2.44
C ALA A 646 31.66 6.24 1.28
N ALA A 647 31.35 5.32 0.35
CA ALA A 647 30.38 5.55 -0.71
C ALA A 647 28.97 5.86 -0.17
N THR A 648 28.53 5.13 0.87
CA THR A 648 27.22 5.34 1.49
C THR A 648 27.14 6.68 2.21
N ALA A 649 28.16 7.03 2.98
CA ALA A 649 28.26 8.34 3.65
C ALA A 649 28.33 9.48 2.63
N TRP A 650 29.10 9.31 1.54
CA TRP A 650 29.15 10.29 0.45
C TRP A 650 27.78 10.47 -0.20
N VAL A 651 27.01 9.41 -0.48
CA VAL A 651 25.65 9.53 -1.04
C VAL A 651 24.74 10.33 -0.11
N ALA A 652 24.79 10.08 1.20
CA ALA A 652 24.02 10.84 2.18
C ALA A 652 24.42 12.32 2.20
N CYS A 653 25.72 12.61 2.36
CA CYS A 653 26.24 13.97 2.38
C CYS A 653 25.99 14.71 1.06
N ALA A 654 26.27 14.08 -0.09
CA ALA A 654 26.08 14.66 -1.42
C ALA A 654 24.59 14.85 -1.73
N GLY A 655 23.72 13.93 -1.32
CA GLY A 655 22.28 14.07 -1.41
C GLY A 655 21.76 15.26 -0.60
N GLU A 656 22.31 15.48 0.60
CA GLU A 656 22.00 16.65 1.44
C GLU A 656 22.72 17.94 0.97
N MET A 657 23.83 17.85 0.26
CA MET A 657 24.45 19.00 -0.41
C MET A 657 23.68 19.42 -1.66
N ASN A 658 23.29 18.47 -2.51
CA ASN A 658 22.50 18.66 -3.72
C ASN A 658 21.21 19.44 -3.40
N ALA A 659 20.49 18.89 -2.45
CA ALA A 659 19.47 19.51 -1.63
C ALA A 659 19.72 20.94 -1.10
N ARG A 660 20.87 21.19 -0.46
CA ARG A 660 21.24 22.49 0.10
C ARG A 660 21.60 23.50 -0.99
N ILE A 661 22.01 23.05 -2.18
CA ILE A 661 22.43 23.90 -3.32
C ILE A 661 21.34 24.16 -4.31
N LEU A 662 20.34 23.26 -4.33
CA LEU A 662 18.99 23.73 -4.48
C LEU A 662 18.87 24.86 -3.45
N ASN A 663 18.76 24.70 -2.12
CA ASN A 663 18.40 25.75 -1.11
C ASN A 663 19.20 27.10 -1.08
N ASP A 664 20.51 27.12 -1.36
CA ASP A 664 21.43 28.26 -1.29
C ASP A 664 22.61 28.08 -2.28
N GLN A 665 22.78 29.01 -3.22
CA GLN A 665 23.85 28.94 -4.24
C GLN A 665 25.28 29.04 -3.67
N ARG A 666 25.46 29.48 -2.43
CA ARG A 666 26.78 29.49 -1.75
C ARG A 666 27.39 28.10 -1.57
N GLY A 667 26.58 27.04 -1.62
CA GLY A 667 27.06 25.66 -1.57
C GLY A 667 27.64 25.12 -2.88
N ARG A 668 27.45 25.80 -4.04
CA ARG A 668 27.92 25.29 -5.35
C ARG A 668 29.42 24.90 -5.36
N PRO A 669 30.35 25.75 -4.86
CA PRO A 669 31.77 25.39 -4.79
C PRO A 669 32.03 24.17 -3.91
N LEU A 670 31.20 23.98 -2.88
CA LEU A 670 31.32 22.86 -1.98
C LEU A 670 30.85 21.56 -2.63
N LEU A 671 29.70 21.54 -3.33
CA LEU A 671 29.28 20.35 -4.07
C LEU A 671 30.22 19.99 -5.21
N GLU A 672 30.86 20.98 -5.85
CA GLU A 672 31.95 20.70 -6.78
C GLU A 672 33.08 19.92 -6.11
N ARG A 673 33.43 20.23 -4.86
CA ARG A 673 34.42 19.45 -4.09
C ARG A 673 33.95 18.02 -3.82
N TYR A 674 32.65 17.80 -3.59
CA TYR A 674 32.08 16.44 -3.45
C TYR A 674 32.04 15.67 -4.77
N ILE A 675 31.76 16.35 -5.89
CA ILE A 675 31.82 15.78 -7.25
C ILE A 675 33.26 15.41 -7.60
N GLU A 676 34.22 16.27 -7.31
CA GLU A 676 35.64 16.00 -7.53
C GLU A 676 36.14 14.86 -6.63
N PHE A 677 35.69 14.82 -5.38
CA PHE A 677 35.97 13.69 -4.49
C PHE A 677 35.46 12.37 -5.09
N HIS A 678 34.21 12.36 -5.58
CA HIS A 678 33.62 11.19 -6.22
C HIS A 678 34.45 10.73 -7.43
N ARG A 679 34.76 11.63 -8.37
CA ARG A 679 35.58 11.34 -9.55
C ARG A 679 36.90 10.68 -9.18
N ARG A 680 37.53 11.16 -8.11
CA ARG A 680 38.83 10.69 -7.67
C ARG A 680 38.80 9.35 -6.93
N TRP A 681 37.76 9.08 -6.13
CA TRP A 681 37.79 7.97 -5.17
C TRP A 681 36.65 6.95 -5.30
N LEU A 682 35.51 7.33 -5.88
CA LEU A 682 34.27 6.55 -5.85
C LEU A 682 33.66 6.31 -7.24
N ALA A 683 34.34 6.69 -8.33
CA ALA A 683 33.85 6.55 -9.70
C ALA A 683 33.51 5.10 -10.11
N ASP A 684 34.08 4.11 -9.44
CA ASP A 684 33.87 2.67 -9.62
C ASP A 684 32.83 2.05 -8.66
N GLU A 685 32.20 2.85 -7.79
CA GLU A 685 31.20 2.38 -6.80
C GLU A 685 29.76 2.63 -7.30
N PRO A 686 29.02 1.61 -7.76
CA PRO A 686 27.74 1.79 -8.46
C PRO A 686 26.63 2.46 -7.63
N ILE A 687 26.68 2.34 -6.29
CA ILE A 687 25.70 2.94 -5.38
C ILE A 687 25.69 4.49 -5.46
N THR A 688 26.77 5.08 -5.98
CA THR A 688 26.96 6.53 -6.05
C THR A 688 26.47 7.16 -7.36
N ASP A 689 26.27 6.34 -8.41
CA ASP A 689 26.07 6.83 -9.79
C ASP A 689 24.84 7.74 -9.92
N ARG A 690 23.70 7.31 -9.36
CA ARG A 690 22.45 8.07 -9.38
C ARG A 690 22.56 9.41 -8.66
N GLN A 691 23.12 9.39 -7.44
CA GLN A 691 23.26 10.62 -6.66
C GLN A 691 24.22 11.60 -7.33
N TYR A 692 25.29 11.10 -7.94
CA TYR A 692 26.22 11.92 -8.71
C TYR A 692 25.57 12.56 -9.94
N ALA A 693 24.75 11.81 -10.70
CA ALA A 693 24.00 12.37 -11.84
C ALA A 693 23.05 13.50 -11.40
N HIS A 694 22.33 13.31 -10.29
CA HIS A 694 21.50 14.38 -9.71
C HIS A 694 22.31 15.60 -9.27
N CYS A 695 23.51 15.41 -8.70
CA CYS A 695 24.41 16.52 -8.35
C CYS A 695 24.88 17.31 -9.57
N LEU A 696 25.12 16.65 -10.72
CA LEU A 696 25.49 17.31 -11.97
C LEU A 696 24.32 18.09 -12.57
N ASN A 697 23.11 17.52 -12.57
CA ASN A 697 21.90 18.21 -13.01
C ASN A 697 21.64 19.48 -12.18
N ALA A 698 21.84 19.43 -10.86
CA ALA A 698 21.68 20.61 -9.99
C ALA A 698 22.71 21.72 -10.25
N LEU A 699 23.84 21.40 -10.88
CA LEU A 699 24.83 22.39 -11.34
C LEU A 699 24.60 22.82 -12.80
N GLY A 700 23.54 22.36 -13.47
CA GLY A 700 23.27 22.64 -14.88
C GLY A 700 24.22 21.94 -15.86
N ARG A 701 24.95 20.91 -15.41
CA ARG A 701 25.94 20.17 -16.21
C ARG A 701 25.28 19.01 -16.96
N PHE A 702 24.19 19.28 -17.66
CA PHE A 702 23.32 18.28 -18.29
C PHE A 702 24.07 17.41 -19.31
N GLN A 703 24.97 17.98 -20.11
CA GLN A 703 25.76 17.23 -21.09
C GLN A 703 26.69 16.20 -20.42
N GLU A 704 27.23 16.51 -19.24
CA GLU A 704 28.04 15.56 -18.47
C GLU A 704 27.22 14.43 -17.86
N VAL A 705 25.89 14.63 -17.77
CA VAL A 705 24.86 13.61 -17.49
C VAL A 705 24.35 12.96 -18.78
N LEU A 706 24.95 13.21 -19.95
CA LEU A 706 24.70 12.45 -21.18
C LEU A 706 25.96 11.77 -21.75
N ASP A 707 27.15 12.15 -21.27
CA ASP A 707 28.43 11.59 -21.74
C ASP A 707 28.88 10.28 -21.05
N ARG A 708 28.21 9.81 -19.99
CA ARG A 708 28.50 8.55 -19.27
C ARG A 708 27.68 7.39 -19.86
N GLU A 709 28.21 6.18 -19.81
CA GLU A 709 27.56 5.01 -20.43
C GLU A 709 26.28 4.49 -19.72
N ARG A 710 25.77 5.16 -18.66
CA ARG A 710 24.65 4.66 -17.83
C ARG A 710 23.64 5.76 -17.44
N TYR A 711 22.83 6.21 -18.39
CA TYR A 711 21.66 7.05 -18.10
C TYR A 711 20.39 6.28 -18.42
N VAL A 712 19.78 5.70 -17.40
CA VAL A 712 18.61 4.83 -17.60
C VAL A 712 17.53 5.14 -16.56
N ASP A 713 17.54 6.35 -15.99
CA ASP A 713 16.55 6.81 -15.03
C ASP A 713 16.17 8.29 -15.26
N LEU A 714 15.30 8.82 -14.40
CA LEU A 714 14.82 10.20 -14.45
C LEU A 714 15.93 11.28 -14.54
N ALA A 715 17.16 11.03 -14.08
CA ALA A 715 18.23 12.02 -14.20
C ALA A 715 18.65 12.25 -15.66
N GLY A 716 18.56 11.24 -16.52
CA GLY A 716 18.81 11.36 -17.96
C GLY A 716 17.70 12.13 -18.67
N TYR A 717 16.44 11.90 -18.27
CA TYR A 717 15.29 12.67 -18.74
C TYR A 717 15.45 14.16 -18.40
N ASP A 718 15.74 14.47 -17.13
CA ASP A 718 15.95 15.85 -16.67
C ASP A 718 17.07 16.56 -17.46
N ALA A 719 18.13 15.83 -17.82
CA ALA A 719 19.24 16.37 -18.61
C ALA A 719 18.84 16.67 -20.07
N LEU A 720 18.10 15.76 -20.72
CA LEU A 720 17.63 15.95 -22.11
C LEU A 720 16.62 17.09 -22.22
N VAL A 721 15.67 17.17 -21.27
CA VAL A 721 14.73 18.27 -21.17
C VAL A 721 15.45 19.59 -20.89
N GLY A 722 16.42 19.59 -19.96
CA GLY A 722 17.24 20.76 -19.64
C GLY A 722 18.08 21.29 -20.81
N LEU A 723 18.43 20.44 -21.78
CA LEU A 723 19.12 20.82 -23.02
C LEU A 723 18.18 21.19 -24.17
N GLY A 724 16.87 21.15 -23.95
CA GLY A 724 15.88 21.43 -24.99
C GLY A 724 15.81 20.34 -26.08
N ARG A 725 16.14 19.09 -25.73
CA ARG A 725 16.13 17.92 -26.64
C ARG A 725 15.16 16.83 -26.15
N PRO A 726 13.87 17.14 -25.91
CA PRO A 726 12.92 16.16 -25.38
C PRO A 726 12.71 14.96 -26.31
N GLU A 727 12.80 15.14 -27.63
CA GLU A 727 12.64 14.08 -28.64
C GLU A 727 13.67 12.95 -28.50
N ASP A 728 14.87 13.29 -28.01
CA ASP A 728 15.96 12.34 -27.82
C ASP A 728 15.67 11.37 -26.67
N VAL A 729 14.70 11.67 -25.80
CA VAL A 729 14.18 10.74 -24.78
C VAL A 729 13.60 9.50 -25.45
N LEU A 730 12.92 9.64 -26.59
CA LEU A 730 12.31 8.52 -27.32
C LEU A 730 13.34 7.58 -27.94
N VAL A 731 14.59 8.03 -28.07
CA VAL A 731 15.70 7.27 -28.62
C VAL A 731 16.56 6.68 -27.50
N HIS A 732 16.91 7.51 -26.51
CA HIS A 732 17.88 7.15 -25.47
C HIS A 732 17.26 6.54 -24.21
N LEU A 733 15.97 6.78 -23.97
CA LEU A 733 15.18 6.23 -22.85
C LEU A 733 13.94 5.49 -23.37
N ALA A 734 14.05 4.86 -24.54
CA ALA A 734 12.96 4.09 -25.16
C ALA A 734 12.43 2.96 -24.25
N ASP A 735 13.28 2.44 -23.36
CA ASP A 735 12.93 1.40 -22.38
C ASP A 735 12.27 1.95 -21.10
N ASP A 736 12.18 3.28 -20.93
CA ASP A 736 11.47 3.95 -19.84
C ASP A 736 10.10 4.45 -20.35
N PRO A 737 9.01 3.72 -20.05
CA PRO A 737 7.71 4.03 -20.63
C PRO A 737 7.10 5.31 -20.08
N GLU A 738 7.40 5.69 -18.83
CA GLU A 738 6.88 6.91 -18.21
C GLU A 738 7.54 8.15 -18.86
N ALA A 739 8.86 8.10 -19.06
CA ALA A 739 9.59 9.16 -19.75
C ALA A 739 9.10 9.34 -21.21
N CYS A 740 8.88 8.23 -21.91
CA CYS A 740 8.39 8.24 -23.30
C CYS A 740 6.95 8.76 -23.42
N GLN A 741 6.06 8.38 -22.51
CA GLN A 741 4.68 8.90 -22.46
C GLN A 741 4.64 10.42 -22.27
N MET A 742 5.40 10.92 -21.29
CA MET A 742 5.46 12.34 -20.98
C MET A 742 6.01 13.14 -22.17
N THR A 743 7.08 12.65 -22.81
CA THR A 743 7.64 13.29 -24.00
C THR A 743 6.67 13.30 -25.18
N LEU A 744 6.00 12.18 -25.50
CA LEU A 744 5.07 12.13 -26.64
C LEU A 744 3.83 12.99 -26.42
N LEU A 745 3.36 13.06 -25.16
CA LEU A 745 2.31 13.97 -24.77
C LEU A 745 2.76 15.41 -24.99
N ASP A 746 3.93 15.80 -24.49
CA ASP A 746 4.48 17.15 -24.63
C ASP A 746 4.70 17.56 -26.11
N MET A 747 4.94 16.58 -26.98
CA MET A 747 5.13 16.75 -28.43
C MET A 747 3.84 16.65 -29.26
N GLY A 748 2.71 16.22 -28.69
CA GLY A 748 1.45 16.05 -29.44
C GLY A 748 1.36 14.89 -30.38
N ARG A 749 2.21 13.89 -30.19
CA ARG A 749 2.30 12.72 -31.05
C ARG A 749 1.35 11.64 -30.55
N PHE A 750 0.05 11.96 -30.54
CA PHE A 750 -0.99 11.11 -29.95
C PHE A 750 -1.12 9.73 -30.59
N GLU A 751 -0.92 9.62 -31.91
CA GLU A 751 -0.92 8.33 -32.60
C GLU A 751 0.22 7.41 -32.15
N GLU A 752 1.34 7.98 -31.73
CA GLU A 752 2.49 7.22 -31.23
C GLU A 752 2.34 6.90 -29.75
N LEU A 753 1.72 7.81 -29.00
CA LEU A 753 1.30 7.57 -27.62
C LEU A 753 0.29 6.42 -27.52
N GLU A 754 -0.62 6.30 -28.49
CA GLU A 754 -1.58 5.18 -28.59
C GLU A 754 -0.90 3.82 -28.82
N ARG A 755 0.24 3.81 -29.50
CA ARG A 755 1.00 2.59 -29.81
C ARG A 755 1.86 2.12 -28.64
N LEU A 756 2.07 2.94 -27.61
CA LEU A 756 2.73 2.55 -26.36
C LEU A 756 1.80 1.65 -25.53
N HIS A 757 1.78 0.36 -25.86
CA HIS A 757 1.00 -0.64 -25.12
C HIS A 757 1.54 -0.87 -23.70
N GLY A 758 0.64 -1.00 -22.70
CA GLY A 758 0.98 -1.56 -21.38
C GLY A 758 1.40 -0.57 -20.30
N THR A 759 1.10 0.71 -20.46
CA THR A 759 1.39 1.75 -19.47
C THR A 759 0.11 2.35 -18.89
N ASP A 760 0.13 2.63 -17.58
CA ASP A 760 -1.02 3.16 -16.83
C ASP A 760 -1.21 4.66 -17.18
N THR A 761 -1.77 4.92 -18.37
CA THR A 761 -1.92 6.27 -18.91
C THR A 761 -2.97 7.06 -18.11
N SER A 762 -2.64 8.31 -17.74
CA SER A 762 -3.56 9.13 -16.95
C SER A 762 -4.85 9.47 -17.71
N ALA A 763 -5.96 9.64 -16.98
CA ALA A 763 -7.28 9.93 -17.55
C ALA A 763 -7.29 11.18 -18.47
N ALA A 764 -6.50 12.22 -18.14
CA ALA A 764 -6.37 13.43 -18.96
C ALA A 764 -5.76 13.17 -20.35
N VAL A 765 -4.82 12.21 -20.43
CA VAL A 765 -4.18 11.82 -21.70
C VAL A 765 -5.16 11.03 -22.57
N PHE A 766 -5.96 10.14 -21.97
CA PHE A 766 -7.02 9.43 -22.68
C PHE A 766 -8.12 10.38 -23.20
N ALA A 767 -8.52 11.37 -22.40
CA ALA A 767 -9.48 12.38 -22.82
C ALA A 767 -8.96 13.19 -24.02
N LEU A 768 -7.69 13.61 -24.00
CA LEU A 768 -7.06 14.31 -25.13
C LEU A 768 -7.03 13.48 -26.41
N MET A 769 -6.63 12.21 -26.31
CA MET A 769 -6.61 11.30 -27.47
C MET A 769 -8.00 11.13 -28.08
N ARG A 770 -9.03 10.94 -27.25
CA ARG A 770 -10.42 10.79 -27.70
C ARG A 770 -10.97 12.07 -28.33
N ILE A 771 -10.65 13.25 -27.80
CA ILE A 771 -11.02 14.54 -28.41
C ILE A 771 -10.34 14.69 -29.78
N TYR A 772 -9.06 14.35 -29.89
CA TYR A 772 -8.31 14.38 -31.15
C TYR A 772 -8.94 13.47 -32.21
N GLN A 773 -9.42 12.28 -31.80
CA GLN A 773 -10.14 11.33 -32.67
C GLN A 773 -11.58 11.76 -33.00
N GLY A 774 -12.00 12.98 -32.65
CA GLY A 774 -13.34 13.51 -32.95
C GLY A 774 -14.45 13.02 -32.02
N ARG A 775 -14.10 12.32 -30.93
CA ARG A 775 -15.06 11.71 -29.97
C ARG A 775 -15.29 12.57 -28.72
N ALA A 776 -15.23 13.89 -28.87
CA ALA A 776 -15.36 14.83 -27.76
C ALA A 776 -16.76 14.81 -27.10
N THR A 777 -17.82 14.58 -27.88
CA THR A 777 -19.20 14.47 -27.36
C THR A 777 -19.42 13.21 -26.54
N GLU A 778 -18.69 12.13 -26.82
CA GLU A 778 -18.76 10.86 -26.07
C GLU A 778 -18.10 10.96 -24.69
N LEU A 779 -17.30 12.01 -24.44
CA LEU A 779 -16.57 12.24 -23.20
C LEU A 779 -17.37 13.04 -22.16
N LEU A 780 -18.43 13.76 -22.57
CA LEU A 780 -19.09 14.84 -21.81
C LEU A 780 -19.71 14.42 -20.47
N GLU A 781 -19.80 13.12 -20.22
CA GLU A 781 -20.45 12.59 -19.03
C GLU A 781 -19.48 11.78 -18.14
N THR A 782 -18.26 11.48 -18.60
CA THR A 782 -17.60 10.23 -18.20
C THR A 782 -16.18 10.32 -17.62
N ASP A 783 -15.45 11.41 -17.84
CA ASP A 783 -13.98 11.41 -17.63
C ASP A 783 -13.49 12.57 -16.72
N PRO A 784 -12.85 12.28 -15.57
CA PRO A 784 -12.25 13.27 -14.69
C PRO A 784 -11.19 14.18 -15.32
N GLY A 785 -10.53 13.76 -16.39
CA GLY A 785 -9.51 14.54 -17.11
C GLY A 785 -10.05 15.36 -18.29
N MET A 786 -11.37 15.37 -18.49
CA MET A 786 -12.01 16.01 -19.64
C MET A 786 -11.91 17.54 -19.61
N LEU A 787 -12.02 18.16 -18.44
CA LEU A 787 -11.98 19.61 -18.31
C LEU A 787 -10.65 20.16 -18.84
N GLU A 788 -9.54 19.54 -18.42
CA GLU A 788 -8.20 19.89 -18.90
C GLU A 788 -8.07 19.64 -20.40
N ALA A 789 -8.58 18.52 -20.91
CA ALA A 789 -8.50 18.17 -22.32
C ALA A 789 -9.33 19.10 -23.24
N LEU A 790 -10.56 19.47 -22.85
CA LEU A 790 -11.39 20.42 -23.59
C LEU A 790 -10.89 21.85 -23.45
N ALA A 791 -10.33 22.23 -22.29
CA ALA A 791 -9.59 23.48 -22.17
C ALA A 791 -8.45 23.51 -23.19
N ILE A 792 -7.68 22.42 -23.28
CA ILE A 792 -6.55 22.29 -24.22
C ILE A 792 -7.00 22.47 -25.68
N CYS A 793 -8.16 21.92 -26.03
CA CYS A 793 -8.68 22.04 -27.37
C CYS A 793 -9.50 23.32 -27.63
N GLY A 794 -9.66 24.22 -26.65
CA GLY A 794 -10.47 25.43 -26.78
C GLY A 794 -11.98 25.17 -26.91
N ARG A 795 -12.46 24.03 -26.40
CA ARG A 795 -13.83 23.50 -26.59
C ARG A 795 -14.65 23.48 -25.30
N LEU A 796 -14.32 24.35 -24.34
CA LEU A 796 -15.00 24.42 -23.04
C LEU A 796 -16.50 24.75 -23.11
N GLU A 797 -16.96 25.38 -24.20
CA GLU A 797 -18.38 25.65 -24.44
C GLU A 797 -19.24 24.37 -24.43
N GLU A 798 -18.65 23.22 -24.77
CA GLU A 798 -19.34 21.92 -24.74
C GLU A 798 -19.72 21.50 -23.30
N LEU A 799 -18.94 21.91 -22.31
CA LEU A 799 -19.22 21.64 -20.88
C LEU A 799 -20.25 22.61 -20.29
N VAL A 800 -20.49 23.76 -20.93
CA VAL A 800 -21.51 24.72 -20.47
C VAL A 800 -22.92 24.20 -20.76
N VAL A 801 -23.07 23.47 -21.86
CA VAL A 801 -24.33 22.89 -22.34
C VAL A 801 -24.63 21.55 -21.62
N GLY A 802 -23.61 20.90 -21.06
CA GLY A 802 -23.70 19.61 -20.36
C GLY A 802 -24.42 19.65 -18.99
N SER A 803 -24.75 18.46 -18.49
CA SER A 803 -25.59 18.22 -17.30
C SER A 803 -24.82 18.22 -15.96
N ASP A 804 -23.49 18.09 -15.96
CA ASP A 804 -22.70 18.08 -14.72
C ASP A 804 -22.50 19.49 -14.13
N ALA A 805 -23.07 19.71 -12.95
CA ALA A 805 -23.05 21.00 -12.27
C ALA A 805 -21.65 21.46 -11.82
N ASP A 806 -20.67 20.57 -11.57
CA ASP A 806 -19.31 20.98 -11.14
C ASP A 806 -18.44 21.36 -12.34
N TYR A 807 -18.45 20.54 -13.40
CA TYR A 807 -17.71 20.85 -14.63
C TYR A 807 -18.28 22.07 -15.34
N ARG A 808 -19.60 22.22 -15.37
CA ARG A 808 -20.24 23.44 -15.88
C ARG A 808 -19.79 24.68 -15.12
N VAL A 809 -19.75 24.63 -13.79
CA VAL A 809 -19.28 25.77 -12.97
C VAL A 809 -17.82 26.11 -13.29
N ARG A 810 -16.94 25.11 -13.39
CA ARG A 810 -15.53 25.33 -13.75
C ARG A 810 -15.34 25.81 -15.18
N ALA A 811 -16.10 25.28 -16.14
CA ALA A 811 -16.06 25.73 -17.54
C ALA A 811 -16.55 27.17 -17.67
N LEU A 812 -17.66 27.53 -17.01
CA LEU A 812 -18.17 28.90 -16.95
C LEU A 812 -17.15 29.86 -16.32
N MET A 813 -16.41 29.43 -15.30
CA MET A 813 -15.30 30.20 -14.73
C MET A 813 -14.16 30.42 -15.72
N LEU A 814 -13.71 29.35 -16.38
CA LEU A 814 -12.64 29.43 -17.39
C LEU A 814 -13.05 30.26 -18.62
N LEU A 815 -14.35 30.27 -18.97
CA LEU A 815 -14.92 31.09 -20.04
C LEU A 815 -15.25 32.53 -19.61
N GLY A 816 -15.07 32.88 -18.33
CA GLY A 816 -15.39 34.22 -17.80
C GLY A 816 -16.89 34.53 -17.67
N ARG A 817 -17.78 33.54 -17.82
CA ARG A 817 -19.25 33.68 -17.79
C ARG A 817 -19.80 33.52 -16.37
N LEU A 818 -19.29 34.33 -15.44
CA LEU A 818 -19.53 34.18 -13.99
C LEU A 818 -20.98 34.42 -13.55
N ASP A 819 -21.73 35.19 -14.34
CA ASP A 819 -23.14 35.52 -14.07
C ASP A 819 -24.07 34.32 -14.32
N GLU A 820 -23.62 33.34 -15.10
CA GLU A 820 -24.39 32.14 -15.42
C GLU A 820 -24.16 30.99 -14.42
N ILE A 821 -23.27 31.20 -13.44
CA ILE A 821 -22.98 30.21 -12.39
C ILE A 821 -24.20 30.09 -11.46
N PRO A 822 -24.74 28.88 -11.22
CA PRO A 822 -25.90 28.66 -10.36
C PRO A 822 -25.72 29.24 -8.95
N GLN A 823 -26.78 29.84 -8.38
CA GLN A 823 -26.74 30.48 -7.07
C GLN A 823 -26.25 29.54 -5.94
N GLN A 824 -26.53 28.25 -6.05
CA GLN A 824 -26.09 27.23 -5.09
C GLN A 824 -24.56 27.02 -5.08
N ALA A 825 -23.89 27.30 -6.20
CA ALA A 825 -22.43 27.22 -6.34
C ALA A 825 -21.72 28.55 -6.04
N ALA A 826 -22.47 29.67 -5.98
CA ALA A 826 -21.94 31.03 -5.79
C ALA A 826 -21.09 31.18 -4.51
N GLY A 827 -21.37 30.42 -3.46
CA GLY A 827 -20.64 30.49 -2.19
C GLY A 827 -19.34 29.70 -2.13
N ARG A 828 -18.97 28.93 -3.16
CA ARG A 828 -17.76 28.09 -3.19
C ARG A 828 -16.50 28.94 -3.31
N LEU A 829 -15.42 28.56 -2.62
CA LEU A 829 -14.16 29.32 -2.58
C LEU A 829 -13.66 29.75 -3.97
N HIS A 830 -13.52 28.83 -4.92
CA HIS A 830 -13.03 29.12 -6.27
C HIS A 830 -13.96 30.05 -7.07
N VAL A 831 -15.29 29.98 -6.86
CA VAL A 831 -16.26 30.89 -7.48
C VAL A 831 -16.15 32.30 -6.90
N LEU A 832 -16.03 32.41 -5.57
CA LEU A 832 -15.79 33.69 -4.90
C LEU A 832 -14.49 34.34 -5.39
N MET A 833 -13.41 33.56 -5.54
CA MET A 833 -12.13 34.03 -6.08
C MET A 833 -12.29 34.55 -7.52
N ALA A 834 -12.94 33.80 -8.40
CA ALA A 834 -13.17 34.22 -9.78
C ALA A 834 -14.05 35.48 -9.89
N ARG A 835 -14.99 35.68 -8.97
CA ARG A 835 -15.82 36.90 -8.86
C ARG A 835 -15.10 38.08 -8.20
N GLY A 836 -13.85 37.91 -7.77
CA GLY A 836 -13.11 38.93 -7.04
C GLY A 836 -13.62 39.21 -5.62
N GLN A 837 -14.40 38.30 -5.03
CA GLN A 837 -14.98 38.44 -3.69
C GLN A 837 -13.99 37.92 -2.62
N TYR A 838 -12.75 38.44 -2.64
CA TYR A 838 -11.64 37.93 -1.83
C TYR A 838 -11.86 38.09 -0.32
N GLN A 839 -12.50 39.19 0.10
CA GLN A 839 -12.84 39.45 1.49
C GLN A 839 -13.82 38.38 2.04
N GLU A 840 -14.89 38.11 1.29
CA GLU A 840 -15.88 37.08 1.63
C GLU A 840 -15.28 35.67 1.61
N ALA A 841 -14.37 35.41 0.66
CA ALA A 841 -13.60 34.16 0.60
C ALA A 841 -12.73 33.98 1.84
N LEU A 842 -12.04 35.03 2.28
CA LEU A 842 -11.20 35.02 3.49
C LEU A 842 -12.04 34.83 4.75
N GLU A 843 -13.18 35.50 4.87
CA GLU A 843 -14.07 35.38 6.03
C GLU A 843 -14.66 33.97 6.17
N ARG A 844 -15.06 33.34 5.06
CA ARG A 844 -15.65 32.00 5.08
C ARG A 844 -14.64 30.86 5.20
N TYR A 845 -13.49 30.99 4.53
CA TYR A 845 -12.54 29.88 4.35
C TYR A 845 -11.17 30.11 4.99
N GLY A 846 -10.90 31.32 5.49
CA GLY A 846 -9.60 31.73 6.05
C GLY A 846 -9.19 31.01 7.32
N HIS A 847 -10.08 30.25 7.96
CA HIS A 847 -9.75 29.40 9.11
C HIS A 847 -8.99 28.12 8.71
N SER A 848 -9.03 27.71 7.44
CA SER A 848 -8.30 26.55 6.94
C SER A 848 -6.88 26.95 6.54
N TYR A 849 -5.89 26.37 7.24
CA TYR A 849 -4.46 26.51 6.95
C TYR A 849 -4.13 26.46 5.43
N ARG A 850 -4.74 25.53 4.70
CA ARG A 850 -4.49 25.26 3.27
C ARG A 850 -5.02 26.32 2.29
N HIS A 851 -5.93 27.20 2.71
CA HIS A 851 -6.69 28.08 1.81
C HIS A 851 -6.58 29.58 2.18
N MET A 852 -5.82 29.92 3.23
CA MET A 852 -5.79 31.26 3.81
C MET A 852 -4.95 32.28 3.01
N MET A 853 -3.84 31.85 2.40
CA MET A 853 -2.86 32.79 1.82
C MET A 853 -3.31 33.41 0.48
N TRP A 854 -4.10 32.70 -0.29
CA TRP A 854 -4.44 33.12 -1.65
C TRP A 854 -5.41 34.32 -1.68
N PRO A 855 -6.56 34.32 -0.97
CA PRO A 855 -7.39 35.53 -0.86
C PRO A 855 -6.64 36.74 -0.27
N ARG A 856 -5.74 36.51 0.69
CA ARG A 856 -4.91 37.58 1.30
C ARG A 856 -4.00 38.25 0.27
N HIS A 857 -3.29 37.47 -0.54
CA HIS A 857 -2.40 38.02 -1.56
C HIS A 857 -3.15 38.77 -2.66
N MET A 858 -4.37 38.36 -3.01
CA MET A 858 -5.20 39.12 -3.94
C MET A 858 -5.67 40.45 -3.36
N LEU A 859 -6.11 40.48 -2.09
CA LEU A 859 -6.42 41.72 -1.38
C LEU A 859 -5.20 42.66 -1.29
N GLY A 860 -4.01 42.10 -1.06
CA GLY A 860 -2.76 42.87 -1.06
C GLY A 860 -2.44 43.48 -2.42
N LEU A 861 -2.64 42.73 -3.50
CA LEU A 861 -2.48 43.23 -4.87
C LEU A 861 -3.47 44.36 -5.20
N GLU A 862 -4.73 44.24 -4.78
CA GLU A 862 -5.72 45.30 -4.95
C GLU A 862 -5.34 46.57 -4.19
N ALA A 863 -4.91 46.44 -2.93
CA ALA A 863 -4.42 47.56 -2.14
C ALA A 863 -3.23 48.24 -2.82
N PHE A 864 -2.30 47.45 -3.38
CA PHE A 864 -1.14 47.99 -4.08
C PHE A 864 -1.53 48.77 -5.35
N ILE A 865 -2.41 48.20 -6.18
CA ILE A 865 -2.93 48.83 -7.40
C ILE A 865 -3.66 50.14 -7.06
N ALA A 866 -4.39 50.17 -5.94
CA ALA A 866 -5.08 51.35 -5.43
C ALA A 866 -4.16 52.41 -4.79
N GLY A 867 -2.85 52.12 -4.64
CA GLY A 867 -1.85 53.04 -4.09
C GLY A 867 -1.61 52.89 -2.58
N ASP A 868 -2.28 51.97 -1.89
CA ASP A 868 -2.03 51.65 -0.48
C ASP A 868 -0.90 50.62 -0.34
N ARG A 869 0.35 51.11 -0.39
CA ARG A 869 1.53 50.27 -0.31
C ARG A 869 1.69 49.60 1.05
N ALA A 870 1.42 50.32 2.14
CA ALA A 870 1.61 49.80 3.50
C ALA A 870 0.59 48.69 3.82
N GLY A 871 -0.68 48.90 3.46
CA GLY A 871 -1.72 47.87 3.59
C GLY A 871 -1.43 46.65 2.72
N ALA A 872 -0.97 46.85 1.47
CA ALA A 872 -0.60 45.76 0.57
C ALA A 872 0.45 44.81 1.16
N PHE A 873 1.55 45.35 1.71
CA PHE A 873 2.61 44.51 2.27
C PHE A 873 2.19 43.76 3.54
N ALA A 874 1.31 44.35 4.35
CA ALA A 874 0.73 43.66 5.52
C ALA A 874 -0.10 42.44 5.12
N TRP A 875 -0.78 42.49 3.96
CA TRP A 875 -1.49 41.35 3.40
C TRP A 875 -0.56 40.26 2.86
N PHE A 876 0.61 40.65 2.32
CA PHE A 876 1.58 39.71 1.77
C PHE A 876 2.32 38.89 2.84
N GLU A 877 2.39 39.35 4.08
CA GLU A 877 3.03 38.64 5.19
C GLU A 877 2.14 37.52 5.76
N ALA A 878 2.78 36.38 6.05
CA ALA A 878 2.14 35.21 6.66
C ALA A 878 2.10 35.35 8.19
N PRO A 879 0.99 34.96 8.86
CA PRO A 879 0.94 34.96 10.32
C PRO A 879 2.00 34.01 10.93
N PRO A 880 2.56 34.30 12.12
CA PRO A 880 3.67 33.52 12.71
C PRO A 880 3.36 32.05 12.99
N THR A 881 2.08 31.66 13.03
CA THR A 881 1.60 30.34 13.46
C THR A 881 1.38 29.37 12.30
N VAL A 882 1.83 29.71 11.09
CA VAL A 882 1.36 29.08 9.85
C VAL A 882 2.51 28.36 9.12
N GLU A 883 2.65 27.04 9.30
CA GLU A 883 3.65 26.18 8.61
C GLU A 883 3.35 25.90 7.13
N PHE A 884 4.01 26.61 6.21
CA PHE A 884 3.79 26.55 4.75
C PHE A 884 3.60 25.13 4.17
N HIS A 885 2.35 24.76 3.86
CA HIS A 885 2.04 23.60 3.01
C HIS A 885 1.97 24.03 1.53
N GLN A 886 3.13 23.99 0.90
CA GLN A 886 3.52 24.51 -0.41
C GLN A 886 2.92 23.82 -1.65
N ASN A 887 1.70 23.28 -1.58
CA ASN A 887 1.26 22.29 -2.58
C ASN A 887 0.43 22.81 -3.76
N ASN A 888 0.14 24.12 -3.86
CA ASN A 888 -0.52 24.71 -5.03
C ASN A 888 -0.25 26.22 -5.02
N PHE A 889 0.61 26.70 -5.91
CA PHE A 889 0.95 28.11 -5.95
C PHE A 889 0.75 28.72 -7.33
N GLU A 890 0.24 29.94 -7.31
CA GLU A 890 -0.11 30.72 -8.50
C GLU A 890 0.90 31.84 -8.76
N THR A 891 0.90 32.34 -10.00
CA THR A 891 1.74 33.40 -10.56
C THR A 891 1.85 34.66 -9.68
N ALA A 892 0.80 35.01 -8.95
CA ALA A 892 0.81 36.14 -8.02
C ALA A 892 1.85 36.02 -6.89
N HIS A 893 1.99 34.82 -6.31
CA HIS A 893 2.85 34.59 -5.14
C HIS A 893 4.34 34.62 -5.51
N TYR A 894 4.68 34.09 -6.68
CA TYR A 894 6.08 33.88 -7.09
C TYR A 894 6.66 34.98 -7.96
N LEU A 895 5.83 35.62 -8.78
CA LEU A 895 6.30 36.59 -9.77
C LEU A 895 5.87 38.00 -9.38
N ILE A 896 4.56 38.19 -9.20
CA ILE A 896 4.00 39.55 -9.09
C ILE A 896 4.35 40.18 -7.73
N VAL A 897 4.10 39.50 -6.62
CA VAL A 897 4.37 40.07 -5.27
C VAL A 897 5.84 40.41 -5.06
N PRO A 898 6.82 39.53 -5.39
CA PRO A 898 8.24 39.87 -5.28
C PRO A 898 8.66 40.98 -6.25
N PHE A 899 8.12 41.00 -7.47
CA PHE A 899 8.34 42.09 -8.41
C PHE A 899 7.81 43.44 -7.89
N LEU A 900 6.62 43.46 -7.27
CA LEU A 900 6.08 44.65 -6.63
C LEU A 900 6.94 45.13 -5.46
N ARG A 901 7.57 44.22 -4.71
CA ARG A 901 8.54 44.56 -3.67
C ARG A 901 9.78 45.23 -4.27
N GLU A 902 10.26 44.78 -5.43
CA GLU A 902 11.36 45.44 -6.14
C GLU A 902 10.98 46.84 -6.62
N LEU A 903 9.76 47.01 -7.17
CA LEU A 903 9.24 48.33 -7.56
C LEU A 903 9.11 49.29 -6.36
N ASP A 904 8.88 48.78 -5.16
CA ASP A 904 8.86 49.56 -3.91
C ASP A 904 10.26 49.76 -3.27
N GLY A 905 11.33 49.33 -3.96
CA GLY A 905 12.71 49.59 -3.56
C GLY A 905 13.41 48.44 -2.84
N ARG A 906 12.76 47.29 -2.62
CA ARG A 906 13.43 46.07 -2.11
C ARG A 906 14.10 45.32 -3.26
N LYS A 907 15.21 45.85 -3.74
CA LYS A 907 15.98 45.28 -4.87
C LYS A 907 16.34 43.81 -4.62
N GLY A 908 16.14 42.97 -5.62
CA GLY A 908 16.49 41.56 -5.60
C GLY A 908 15.47 40.65 -4.91
N ALA A 909 14.31 41.18 -4.46
CA ALA A 909 13.26 40.39 -3.84
C ALA A 909 12.67 39.34 -4.79
N LEU A 910 12.58 39.63 -6.09
CA LEU A 910 12.13 38.69 -7.11
C LEU A 910 13.19 37.60 -7.33
N ASP A 911 14.47 37.99 -7.46
CA ASP A 911 15.56 37.02 -7.59
C ASP A 911 15.71 36.14 -6.35
N GLU A 912 15.53 36.70 -5.16
CA GLU A 912 15.54 35.96 -3.89
C GLU A 912 14.39 34.96 -3.83
N THR A 913 13.18 35.36 -4.25
CA THR A 913 12.01 34.47 -4.26
C THR A 913 12.13 33.39 -5.33
N CYS A 914 12.52 33.75 -6.56
CA CYS A 914 12.74 32.80 -7.66
C CYS A 914 13.85 31.80 -7.32
N ARG A 915 14.98 32.27 -6.77
CA ARG A 915 16.02 31.38 -6.25
C ARG A 915 15.43 30.53 -5.14
N SER A 916 14.87 31.09 -4.07
CA SER A 916 14.27 30.34 -2.95
C SER A 916 13.31 29.22 -3.39
N PHE A 917 12.64 29.39 -4.53
CA PHE A 917 11.80 28.37 -5.12
C PHE A 917 12.60 27.25 -5.81
N LEU A 918 13.51 27.60 -6.74
CA LEU A 918 14.46 26.65 -7.35
C LEU A 918 15.24 25.87 -6.29
N THR A 919 15.30 26.46 -5.11
CA THR A 919 16.11 26.03 -4.03
C THR A 919 15.39 25.03 -3.07
N SER A 920 14.06 25.08 -2.94
CA SER A 920 13.31 24.19 -2.02
C SER A 920 13.11 22.76 -2.54
N LYS A 921 13.40 21.73 -1.71
CA LYS A 921 13.23 20.29 -2.04
C LYS A 921 11.79 19.83 -2.30
N ARG A 922 10.83 20.71 -2.07
CA ARG A 922 9.43 20.40 -2.07
C ARG A 922 8.88 20.80 -3.44
N TYR A 923 8.67 19.77 -4.27
CA TYR A 923 7.83 19.77 -5.48
C TYR A 923 8.53 20.09 -6.81
N ILE A 924 9.09 19.04 -7.41
CA ILE A 924 9.30 18.92 -8.87
C ILE A 924 8.01 18.40 -9.56
N SER A 925 7.05 17.85 -8.80
CA SER A 925 5.94 17.06 -9.35
C SER A 925 4.78 17.86 -9.95
N ILE A 926 4.87 19.20 -10.07
CA ILE A 926 3.91 20.00 -10.84
C ILE A 926 4.71 21.10 -11.55
N GLN A 927 5.05 20.84 -12.82
CA GLN A 927 5.98 21.54 -13.71
C GLN A 927 5.70 23.04 -13.99
N ARG A 928 5.12 23.87 -13.09
CA ARG A 928 4.76 25.28 -13.41
C ARG A 928 5.67 26.35 -12.77
N PRO A 929 5.97 26.36 -11.45
CA PRO A 929 6.70 27.47 -10.85
C PRO A 929 8.21 27.42 -11.08
N TRP A 930 8.78 26.22 -11.27
CA TRP A 930 10.20 26.03 -11.61
C TRP A 930 10.54 26.67 -12.96
N HIS A 931 9.77 26.35 -14.00
CA HIS A 931 9.95 26.94 -15.32
C HIS A 931 9.78 28.47 -15.31
N ASN A 932 8.81 28.99 -14.55
CA ASN A 932 8.62 30.43 -14.41
C ASN A 932 9.82 31.12 -13.74
N ALA A 933 10.37 30.53 -12.68
CA ALA A 933 11.56 31.05 -12.00
C ALA A 933 12.79 31.02 -12.92
N MET A 934 13.05 29.88 -13.59
CA MET A 934 14.14 29.75 -14.55
C MET A 934 14.03 30.76 -15.70
N PHE A 935 12.83 30.99 -16.21
CA PHE A 935 12.60 31.93 -17.31
C PHE A 935 12.86 33.39 -16.91
N VAL A 936 12.38 33.79 -15.72
CA VAL A 936 12.65 35.14 -15.17
C VAL A 936 14.14 35.36 -14.88
N LEU A 937 14.87 34.30 -14.54
CA LEU A 937 16.31 34.33 -14.33
C LEU A 937 17.13 34.19 -15.62
N GLY A 938 16.50 33.88 -16.76
CA GLY A 938 17.16 33.78 -18.07
C GLY A 938 17.87 32.45 -18.33
N GLU A 939 17.51 31.39 -17.61
CA GLU A 939 18.20 30.09 -17.63
C GLU A 939 17.57 29.07 -18.62
N ILE A 940 16.52 29.43 -19.36
CA ILE A 940 15.84 28.58 -20.37
C ILE A 940 15.72 29.32 -21.69
N ASP A 941 15.92 28.60 -22.81
CA ASP A 941 15.64 29.12 -24.15
C ASP A 941 14.14 29.37 -24.36
N GLU A 942 13.81 30.63 -24.63
CA GLU A 942 12.44 31.11 -24.86
C GLU A 942 11.81 30.53 -26.12
N ALA A 943 12.60 30.29 -27.17
CA ALA A 943 12.10 29.74 -28.43
C ALA A 943 11.73 28.26 -28.30
N GLY A 944 12.63 27.44 -27.72
CA GLY A 944 12.37 26.02 -27.46
C GLY A 944 11.26 25.77 -26.44
N TYR A 945 11.04 26.68 -25.50
CA TYR A 945 9.94 26.57 -24.52
C TYR A 945 8.55 26.85 -25.12
N LEU A 946 8.49 27.73 -26.13
CA LEU A 946 7.26 28.17 -26.78
C LEU A 946 6.74 27.22 -27.86
N ASP A 947 7.62 26.45 -28.48
CA ASP A 947 7.27 25.56 -29.59
C ASP A 947 6.69 24.22 -29.12
N GLN A 948 6.52 24.03 -27.81
CA GLN A 948 5.98 22.81 -27.22
C GLN A 948 4.43 22.82 -27.21
N PRO A 949 3.77 21.91 -27.96
CA PRO A 949 2.35 22.02 -28.25
C PRO A 949 1.38 21.77 -27.07
N PHE A 950 1.85 21.31 -25.89
CA PHE A 950 0.95 20.90 -24.77
C PHE A 950 1.03 21.75 -23.51
N ARG A 951 1.74 22.87 -23.54
CA ARG A 951 1.80 23.76 -22.37
C ARG A 951 0.71 24.83 -22.42
N LEU A 952 -0.54 24.44 -22.23
CA LEU A 952 -1.70 25.33 -22.36
C LEU A 952 -1.68 26.56 -21.42
N PHE A 953 -0.98 26.45 -20.29
CA PHE A 953 -0.80 27.53 -19.32
C PHE A 953 0.59 28.14 -19.35
N ALA A 954 1.48 27.67 -20.23
CA ALA A 954 2.79 28.27 -20.39
C ALA A 954 2.71 29.58 -21.14
N LYS A 955 1.86 29.73 -22.16
CA LYS A 955 1.81 30.96 -22.96
C LYS A 955 1.49 32.20 -22.13
N ALA A 956 0.46 32.15 -21.29
CA ALA A 956 0.11 33.24 -20.40
C ALA A 956 1.15 33.50 -19.31
N ASN A 957 1.68 32.43 -18.69
CA ASN A 957 2.74 32.55 -17.70
C ASN A 957 4.03 33.10 -18.31
N LEU A 958 4.38 32.68 -19.51
CA LEU A 958 5.54 33.16 -20.24
C LEU A 958 5.39 34.62 -20.60
N LEU A 959 4.25 35.04 -21.16
CA LEU A 959 4.01 36.46 -21.45
C LEU A 959 4.13 37.31 -20.19
N LEU A 960 3.65 36.83 -19.04
CA LEU A 960 3.85 37.51 -17.75
C LEU A 960 5.33 37.50 -17.31
N CYS A 961 6.04 36.37 -17.43
CA CYS A 961 7.45 36.29 -17.09
C CYS A 961 8.32 37.18 -18.00
N THR A 962 8.05 37.18 -19.32
CA THR A 962 8.70 38.05 -20.32
C THR A 962 8.41 39.50 -20.02
N ALA A 963 7.16 39.84 -19.69
CA ALA A 963 6.78 41.20 -19.32
C ALA A 963 7.48 41.66 -18.05
N ILE A 964 7.47 40.85 -16.99
CA ILE A 964 8.11 41.18 -15.70
C ILE A 964 9.63 41.27 -15.85
N ARG A 965 10.27 40.32 -16.55
CA ARG A 965 11.71 40.35 -16.83
C ARG A 965 12.08 41.60 -17.63
N ALA A 966 11.35 41.88 -18.71
CA ALA A 966 11.60 43.06 -19.54
C ALA A 966 11.34 44.38 -18.79
N ASP A 967 10.30 44.46 -17.95
CA ASP A 967 9.98 45.65 -17.11
C ASP A 967 11.12 45.87 -16.11
N ARG A 968 11.57 44.80 -15.43
CA ARG A 968 12.72 44.84 -14.51
C ARG A 968 14.02 45.27 -15.21
N ASP A 969 14.29 44.74 -16.40
CA ASP A 969 15.51 45.01 -17.17
C ASP A 969 15.47 46.38 -17.89
N GLY A 970 14.37 47.14 -17.74
CA GLY A 970 14.18 48.46 -18.37
C GLY A 970 13.83 48.41 -19.86
N ALA A 971 13.59 47.22 -20.42
CA ALA A 971 13.16 47.00 -21.80
C ALA A 971 11.65 47.30 -21.97
N THR A 972 11.28 48.56 -21.75
CA THR A 972 9.89 49.05 -21.64
C THR A 972 8.99 48.63 -22.79
N ARG A 973 9.48 48.70 -24.04
CA ARG A 973 8.69 48.32 -25.23
C ARG A 973 8.37 46.82 -25.25
N THR A 974 9.35 45.99 -24.95
CA THR A 974 9.17 44.53 -24.85
C THR A 974 8.22 44.16 -23.71
N ALA A 975 8.31 44.86 -22.58
CA ALA A 975 7.41 44.68 -21.46
C ALA A 975 5.96 45.03 -21.81
N LEU A 976 5.74 46.20 -22.42
CA LEU A 976 4.44 46.66 -22.88
C LEU A 976 3.80 45.69 -23.88
N ASP A 977 4.56 45.27 -24.88
CA ASP A 977 4.06 44.33 -25.90
C ASP A 977 3.68 42.98 -25.26
N ALA A 978 4.47 42.48 -24.31
CA ALA A 978 4.17 41.24 -23.59
C ALA A 978 2.94 41.36 -22.67
N TYR A 979 2.78 42.45 -21.91
CA TYR A 979 1.58 42.69 -21.09
C TYR A 979 0.32 42.85 -21.96
N ARG A 980 0.40 43.56 -23.09
CA ARG A 980 -0.75 43.71 -24.01
C ARG A 980 -1.16 42.36 -24.61
N ARG A 981 -0.19 41.57 -25.09
CA ARG A 981 -0.44 40.21 -25.57
C ARG A 981 -1.06 39.30 -24.51
N TYR A 982 -0.63 39.42 -23.25
CA TYR A 982 -1.27 38.72 -22.14
C TYR A 982 -2.74 39.13 -21.96
N LEU A 983 -3.06 40.42 -22.09
CA LEU A 983 -4.43 40.94 -21.96
C LEU A 983 -5.35 40.54 -23.13
N GLU A 984 -4.77 40.35 -24.32
CA GLU A 984 -5.46 39.86 -25.52
C GLU A 984 -5.81 38.37 -25.46
N LEU A 985 -5.17 37.59 -24.57
CA LEU A 985 -5.49 36.17 -24.41
C LEU A 985 -6.94 35.97 -23.92
N PRO A 986 -7.67 34.98 -24.46
CA PRO A 986 -8.93 34.53 -23.90
C PRO A 986 -8.83 34.20 -22.39
N GLU A 987 -9.91 34.31 -21.62
CA GLU A 987 -9.92 33.95 -20.18
C GLU A 987 -9.36 32.53 -19.93
N PHE A 988 -9.72 31.53 -20.75
CA PHE A 988 -9.29 30.14 -20.54
C PHE A 988 -7.79 29.89 -20.83
N GLU A 989 -7.16 30.66 -21.72
CA GLU A 989 -5.71 30.56 -22.01
C GLU A 989 -4.86 31.16 -20.88
N ARG A 990 -5.45 31.91 -19.94
CA ARG A 990 -4.72 32.62 -18.86
C ARG A 990 -4.46 31.80 -17.61
N GLY A 991 -5.02 30.60 -17.46
CA GLY A 991 -4.81 29.78 -16.26
C GLY A 991 -5.92 28.77 -15.99
N HIS A 992 -5.61 27.73 -15.20
CA HIS A 992 -6.64 26.85 -14.59
C HIS A 992 -7.56 27.60 -13.61
N ASN A 993 -7.14 28.78 -13.15
CA ASN A 993 -7.95 29.69 -12.35
C ASN A 993 -7.69 31.12 -12.84
N PRO A 994 -8.51 31.68 -13.74
CA PRO A 994 -8.34 33.04 -14.20
C PRO A 994 -8.63 34.00 -13.04
N ASP A 995 -7.58 34.59 -12.47
CA ASP A 995 -7.73 35.56 -11.38
C ASP A 995 -7.87 36.98 -11.94
N PRO A 996 -9.01 37.67 -11.70
CA PRO A 996 -9.26 38.99 -12.27
C PRO A 996 -8.32 40.06 -11.71
N VAL A 997 -7.69 39.87 -10.54
CA VAL A 997 -6.68 40.80 -10.02
C VAL A 997 -5.38 40.73 -10.82
N VAL A 998 -4.98 39.56 -11.31
CA VAL A 998 -3.78 39.43 -12.16
C VAL A 998 -3.98 40.17 -13.50
N LYS A 999 -5.19 40.08 -14.08
CA LYS A 999 -5.59 40.88 -15.24
C LYS A 999 -5.53 42.38 -14.94
N ARG A 1000 -6.08 42.82 -13.80
CA ARG A 1000 -6.02 44.22 -13.35
C ARG A 1000 -4.58 44.69 -13.12
N PHE A 1001 -3.71 43.84 -12.58
CA PHE A 1001 -2.29 44.15 -12.42
C PHE A 1001 -1.63 44.41 -13.78
N ALA A 1002 -1.84 43.55 -14.78
CA ALA A 1002 -1.30 43.77 -16.12
C ALA A 1002 -1.85 45.06 -16.77
N GLN A 1003 -3.15 45.36 -16.62
CA GLN A 1003 -3.76 46.61 -17.11
C GLN A 1003 -3.18 47.85 -16.41
N TRP A 1004 -3.09 47.80 -15.08
CA TRP A 1004 -2.45 48.84 -14.28
C TRP A 1004 -1.02 49.05 -14.76
N ARG A 1005 -0.29 47.96 -15.03
CA ARG A 1005 1.11 48.06 -15.41
C ARG A 1005 1.33 48.62 -16.81
N VAL A 1006 0.49 48.26 -17.77
CA VAL A 1006 0.42 48.93 -19.09
C VAL A 1006 0.19 50.43 -18.90
N THR A 1007 -0.76 50.84 -18.04
CA THR A 1007 -1.04 52.27 -17.80
C THR A 1007 0.17 53.01 -17.20
N GLN A 1008 0.95 52.35 -16.34
CA GLN A 1008 2.17 52.94 -15.75
C GLN A 1008 3.33 53.06 -16.74
N LEU A 1009 3.46 52.11 -17.68
CA LEU A 1009 4.56 52.09 -18.66
C LEU A 1009 4.24 52.88 -19.94
N ASP A 1010 2.96 53.04 -20.28
CA ASP A 1010 2.44 53.75 -21.48
C ASP A 1010 2.10 55.23 -21.17
N GLY A 1011 2.12 55.61 -19.89
CA GLY A 1011 1.94 56.99 -19.43
C GLY A 1011 3.17 57.88 -19.75
N PRO A 1012 2.98 59.21 -19.80
CA PRO A 1012 4.03 60.17 -20.16
C PRO A 1012 5.15 60.30 -19.12
#